data_AF-A0A150VBD5-F1
#
_entry.id   AF-A0A150VBD5-F1
#
_cell.length_a   1.000
_cell.length_b   1.000
_cell.length_c   1.000
_cell.angle_alpha   90.00
_cell.angle_beta   90.00
_cell.angle_gamma   90.00
#
_symmetry.space_group_name_H-M   'P 1'
#
loop_
_entity.id
_entity.type
_entity.pdbx_description
1 polymer ?
#
loop_
_entity_poly.entity_id
_entity_poly.type
_entity_poly.pdbx_seq_one_letter_code
_entity_poly.pdbx_strand_id
1 'polypeptide(L)'
;MTPVTENFDHIFNAHDTSSMPSLGVLQDLDYENKNWSSPNFAKNAAELCLSEKWHIDSPRRLCYSKERSSSGLQSSSHTLTAEFSRSAFTENFFRIYHDSMENALSCWLNERNCPYSGFIGRRHGNKSMLLSDAIESEWGPNWSNRICARVCRLDRTSVSIRGRKLTAIEEQAASQTLQTVIIAFAAQWSPQRNQSGASTDSGALQGRNDSTNISIINNLWNQARQALNSTADIPSFRITFANIVFSLTQKPLNVHQMPELAGLYKLFDADPSHLFLETAVRQLFSYRFKLTKSLRQRNFQYKDKRAGPNQRRFNHSELSRPSSGLCRDEATGNVLNAEDEETFNLLFWLGIMFDTLTAAMHQRPPIISDEDSKLSCVTTSQHHSLIPNEFEIDLDGMDFGEYTTEGMDVWGNLFLGDGRIGQQVRNVTWPCTYKEAAEILSDAAPVKVLLFRRVGRLQTLIYRGAGPECVEEGIRDAFEVYGQWNTTYGRFIIDCIAHHDKIPARIQSWYIILAAHWHLGAILLADTLEDVDRAHLGHETNRESRLRSDVIAVLRHENAAAISDIAQCSLRGEAQYPPRNQGFHDDIDRAAFLAEPWTAVLIRSLTCAGSILLRKVDISSHSIHLPQNDPSEDARRRCMLCIDALQCLGDKSDMAALAAQTLSDGLRCKTQ
;
A
#
# COMPACT_ATOMS: atom_id res chain seq x y z
N MET A 1 43.88 32.75 -2.13
CA MET A 1 44.12 33.04 -0.71
C MET A 1 42.83 32.74 0.04
N THR A 2 42.89 31.67 0.84
CA THR A 2 42.00 31.23 1.95
C THR A 2 40.47 31.28 1.78
N PRO A 3 39.81 30.11 1.67
CA PRO A 3 38.39 29.91 1.96
C PRO A 3 38.17 29.61 3.45
N VAL A 4 37.03 30.05 4.00
CA VAL A 4 36.60 29.75 5.37
C VAL A 4 35.80 28.45 5.36
N THR A 5 36.39 27.43 5.97
CA THR A 5 35.75 26.17 6.39
C THR A 5 35.33 26.31 7.84
N GLU A 6 34.08 26.00 8.19
CA GLU A 6 33.70 25.71 9.58
C GLU A 6 33.07 24.31 9.69
N ASN A 7 33.73 23.52 10.54
CA ASN A 7 33.42 22.16 10.94
C ASN A 7 32.19 22.13 11.86
N PHE A 8 31.34 21.12 11.68
CA PHE A 8 30.41 20.65 12.70
C PHE A 8 31.01 19.40 13.35
N ASP A 9 31.48 19.53 14.59
CA ASP A 9 31.59 18.42 15.54
C ASP A 9 31.62 18.95 16.98
N HIS A 10 31.04 18.14 17.89
CA HIS A 10 31.06 18.20 19.37
C HIS A 10 29.99 19.01 20.12
N ILE A 11 29.01 18.33 20.75
CA ILE A 11 29.07 17.87 22.17
C ILE A 11 27.73 17.28 22.67
N PHE A 12 27.83 16.10 23.29
CA PHE A 12 26.88 15.42 24.16
C PHE A 12 27.06 15.87 25.63
N ASN A 13 25.98 15.76 26.41
CA ASN A 13 25.89 15.71 27.89
C ASN A 13 25.61 17.01 28.67
N ALA A 14 24.45 17.01 29.34
CA ALA A 14 24.33 17.46 30.72
C ALA A 14 23.24 16.66 31.45
N HIS A 15 23.64 15.93 32.49
CA HIS A 15 22.80 15.45 33.58
C HIS A 15 22.42 16.64 34.47
N ASP A 16 21.20 16.70 34.99
CA ASP A 16 20.98 17.24 36.32
C ASP A 16 19.71 16.70 36.99
N THR A 17 19.89 16.37 38.27
CA THR A 17 18.91 15.82 39.21
C THR A 17 18.56 16.88 40.27
N SER A 18 17.27 17.13 40.56
CA SER A 18 16.79 17.45 41.93
C SER A 18 15.26 17.60 42.06
N SER A 19 14.71 16.81 42.99
CA SER A 19 13.63 17.06 43.98
C SER A 19 12.25 17.69 43.61
N MET A 20 11.24 16.81 43.61
CA MET A 20 9.85 16.82 44.14
C MET A 20 9.25 18.10 44.81
N PRO A 21 7.91 18.27 44.74
CA PRO A 21 7.07 17.89 45.89
C PRO A 21 5.81 17.08 45.54
N SER A 22 5.42 16.26 46.50
CA SER A 22 4.21 15.42 46.56
C SER A 22 2.90 16.23 46.56
N LEU A 23 1.91 15.78 45.79
CA LEU A 23 0.50 15.98 46.10
C LEU A 23 -0.30 14.74 45.68
N GLY A 24 -0.77 14.01 46.69
CA GLY A 24 -1.76 12.97 46.54
C GLY A 24 -3.13 13.53 46.20
N VAL A 25 -4.04 12.60 45.88
CA VAL A 25 -5.43 12.75 45.40
C VAL A 25 -5.53 12.54 43.89
N LEU A 26 -5.54 11.27 43.48
CA LEU A 26 -6.21 10.73 42.29
C LEU A 26 -6.03 9.20 42.32
N GLN A 27 -6.68 8.57 43.31
CA GLN A 27 -6.65 7.13 43.52
C GLN A 27 -8.08 6.61 43.46
N ASP A 28 -8.77 6.79 42.33
CA ASP A 28 -10.14 6.27 42.14
C ASP A 28 -10.59 6.08 40.67
N LEU A 29 -9.67 6.02 39.69
CA LEU A 29 -10.02 5.75 38.27
C LEU A 29 -9.40 4.47 37.69
N ASP A 30 -8.81 3.60 38.53
CA ASP A 30 -8.15 2.36 38.09
C ASP A 30 -9.09 1.15 37.89
N TYR A 31 -10.42 1.32 37.99
CA TYR A 31 -11.34 0.18 38.02
C TYR A 31 -11.91 -0.27 36.65
N GLU A 32 -11.77 0.52 35.57
CA GLU A 32 -12.31 0.13 34.24
C GLU A 32 -11.25 -0.32 33.22
N ASN A 33 -9.95 -0.18 33.51
CA ASN A 33 -8.89 -0.39 32.52
C ASN A 33 -8.35 -1.84 32.42
N LYS A 34 -8.97 -2.81 33.14
CA LYS A 34 -8.50 -4.21 33.20
C LYS A 34 -9.23 -5.19 32.26
N ASN A 35 -10.26 -4.77 31.52
CA ASN A 35 -11.15 -5.68 30.79
C ASN A 35 -10.88 -5.88 29.28
N TRP A 36 -9.85 -5.22 28.72
CA TRP A 36 -9.44 -5.40 27.32
C TRP A 36 -8.37 -6.49 27.14
N SER A 37 -7.70 -6.89 28.22
CA SER A 37 -6.62 -7.91 28.23
C SER A 37 -7.12 -9.35 28.48
N SER A 38 -8.43 -9.59 28.45
CA SER A 38 -8.98 -10.92 28.78
C SER A 38 -8.67 -11.96 27.70
N PRO A 39 -8.12 -13.15 28.04
CA PRO A 39 -7.81 -14.22 27.08
C PRO A 39 -9.02 -14.71 26.26
N ASN A 40 -10.24 -14.55 26.80
CA ASN A 40 -11.48 -14.96 26.12
C ASN A 40 -11.91 -13.99 25.01
N PHE A 41 -11.54 -12.69 25.12
CA PHE A 41 -11.82 -11.68 24.09
C PHE A 41 -11.07 -11.97 22.79
N ALA A 42 -9.78 -12.30 22.93
CA ALA A 42 -8.94 -12.70 21.82
C ALA A 42 -9.34 -14.03 21.18
N LYS A 43 -9.95 -14.93 21.96
CA LYS A 43 -10.34 -16.27 21.48
C LYS A 43 -11.57 -16.19 20.57
N ASN A 44 -12.61 -15.44 20.98
CA ASN A 44 -13.82 -15.24 20.18
C ASN A 44 -13.54 -14.42 18.91
N ALA A 45 -12.60 -13.48 18.97
CA ALA A 45 -12.27 -12.65 17.82
C ALA A 45 -11.22 -13.28 16.87
N ALA A 46 -10.35 -14.15 17.37
CA ALA A 46 -9.59 -15.07 16.53
C ALA A 46 -10.52 -16.04 15.79
N GLU A 47 -11.56 -16.59 16.44
CA GLU A 47 -12.58 -17.39 15.76
C GLU A 47 -13.35 -16.60 14.68
N LEU A 48 -13.64 -15.31 14.91
CA LEU A 48 -14.24 -14.42 13.91
C LEU A 48 -13.34 -14.19 12.69
N CYS A 49 -12.03 -13.98 12.89
CA CYS A 49 -11.07 -13.82 11.79
C CYS A 49 -10.85 -15.12 10.97
N LEU A 50 -11.20 -16.27 11.55
CA LEU A 50 -10.91 -17.61 11.02
C LEU A 50 -12.15 -18.37 10.49
N SER A 51 -13.36 -17.80 10.62
CA SER A 51 -14.59 -18.36 10.08
C SER A 51 -14.64 -18.18 8.56
N GLU A 52 -14.58 -19.28 7.80
CA GLU A 52 -14.78 -19.32 6.34
C GLU A 52 -16.22 -18.96 5.88
N LYS A 53 -17.12 -18.55 6.79
CA LYS A 53 -18.50 -18.19 6.47
C LYS A 53 -18.71 -16.68 6.55
N TRP A 54 -18.29 -15.96 5.52
CA TRP A 54 -18.63 -14.55 5.31
C TRP A 54 -19.72 -14.40 4.24
N HIS A 55 -20.82 -15.15 4.38
CA HIS A 55 -22.06 -14.85 3.63
C HIS A 55 -23.03 -14.14 4.57
N ILE A 56 -23.23 -12.84 4.37
CA ILE A 56 -24.31 -12.11 5.02
C ILE A 56 -25.31 -11.69 3.95
N ASP A 57 -26.45 -12.38 3.94
CA ASP A 57 -27.69 -11.83 3.39
C ASP A 57 -28.09 -10.60 4.22
N SER A 58 -28.50 -9.55 3.51
CA SER A 58 -28.88 -8.24 4.05
C SER A 58 -29.91 -8.35 5.21
N PRO A 59 -29.67 -7.79 6.42
CA PRO A 59 -30.67 -7.84 7.48
C PRO A 59 -31.69 -6.70 7.32
N ARG A 60 -32.71 -6.92 6.50
CA ARG A 60 -33.99 -6.19 6.62
C ARG A 60 -35.03 -7.10 7.26
N ARG A 61 -35.53 -6.64 8.41
CA ARG A 61 -36.69 -7.12 9.20
C ARG A 61 -36.38 -8.25 10.18
N LEU A 62 -36.39 -7.93 11.48
CA LEU A 62 -37.19 -8.63 12.50
C LEU A 62 -37.03 -7.94 13.86
N CYS A 63 -37.81 -6.88 14.09
CA CYS A 63 -38.14 -6.42 15.44
C CYS A 63 -39.66 -6.53 15.62
N TYR A 64 -40.12 -7.66 16.14
CA TYR A 64 -41.39 -7.77 16.86
C TYR A 64 -41.33 -9.01 17.76
N SER A 65 -41.08 -8.81 19.05
CA SER A 65 -41.49 -9.78 20.06
C SER A 65 -41.83 -9.08 21.37
N LYS A 66 -43.09 -9.34 21.74
CA LYS A 66 -43.84 -8.94 22.94
C LYS A 66 -43.06 -9.17 24.24
N GLU A 67 -43.17 -8.19 25.14
CA GLU A 67 -42.76 -8.28 26.53
C GLU A 67 -43.49 -9.42 27.27
N ARG A 68 -42.73 -10.19 28.06
CA ARG A 68 -43.25 -10.85 29.26
C ARG A 68 -42.16 -10.94 30.33
N SER A 69 -42.48 -10.35 31.46
CA SER A 69 -41.70 -10.22 32.69
C SER A 69 -41.41 -11.56 33.38
N SER A 70 -40.16 -11.79 33.79
CA SER A 70 -39.85 -12.38 35.10
C SER A 70 -38.42 -12.03 35.54
N SER A 71 -38.32 -11.59 36.79
CA SER A 71 -37.17 -11.02 37.47
C SER A 71 -36.22 -12.12 37.98
N GLY A 72 -34.93 -12.04 37.57
CA GLY A 72 -33.88 -12.93 38.07
C GLY A 72 -32.57 -13.01 37.25
N LEU A 73 -32.29 -12.08 36.32
CA LEU A 73 -31.21 -12.23 35.30
C LEU A 73 -30.27 -11.02 35.13
N GLN A 74 -30.20 -10.08 36.08
CA GLN A 74 -29.49 -8.81 35.86
C GLN A 74 -27.95 -8.96 35.69
N SER A 75 -27.25 -9.84 36.41
CA SER A 75 -25.78 -10.00 36.26
C SER A 75 -25.36 -10.65 34.93
N SER A 76 -26.16 -11.57 34.42
CA SER A 76 -25.95 -12.27 33.15
C SER A 76 -26.30 -11.40 31.95
N SER A 77 -27.32 -10.55 32.05
CA SER A 77 -27.67 -9.59 30.99
C SER A 77 -26.58 -8.53 30.78
N HIS A 78 -25.95 -7.99 31.83
CA HIS A 78 -24.87 -7.00 31.64
C HIS A 78 -23.64 -7.58 30.92
N THR A 79 -23.30 -8.85 31.20
CA THR A 79 -22.16 -9.53 30.55
C THR A 79 -22.48 -9.84 29.08
N LEU A 80 -23.68 -10.35 28.80
CA LEU A 80 -24.12 -10.65 27.43
C LEU A 80 -24.27 -9.38 26.58
N THR A 81 -24.79 -8.28 27.14
CA THR A 81 -24.87 -6.99 26.44
C THR A 81 -23.47 -6.44 26.16
N ALA A 82 -22.53 -6.54 27.11
CA ALA A 82 -21.15 -6.11 26.90
C ALA A 82 -20.43 -6.96 25.84
N GLU A 83 -20.61 -8.29 25.85
CA GLU A 83 -20.07 -9.20 24.84
C GLU A 83 -20.67 -8.93 23.46
N PHE A 84 -21.98 -8.71 23.38
CA PHE A 84 -22.68 -8.35 22.14
C PHE A 84 -22.19 -7.00 21.59
N SER A 85 -22.08 -5.97 22.44
CA SER A 85 -21.54 -4.67 22.05
C SER A 85 -20.09 -4.77 21.57
N ARG A 86 -19.25 -5.61 22.21
CA ARG A 86 -17.87 -5.85 21.78
C ARG A 86 -17.79 -6.57 20.44
N SER A 87 -18.66 -7.57 20.20
CA SER A 87 -18.72 -8.30 18.94
C SER A 87 -19.16 -7.38 17.79
N ALA A 88 -20.23 -6.61 18.00
CA ALA A 88 -20.72 -5.64 17.02
C ALA A 88 -19.67 -4.54 16.71
N PHE A 89 -18.97 -4.06 17.74
CA PHE A 89 -17.88 -3.08 17.59
C PHE A 89 -16.72 -3.65 16.77
N THR A 90 -16.34 -4.91 17.03
CA THR A 90 -15.27 -5.59 16.28
C THR A 90 -15.68 -5.78 14.82
N GLU A 91 -16.90 -6.25 14.56
CA GLU A 91 -17.44 -6.41 13.21
C GLU A 91 -17.43 -5.09 12.43
N ASN A 92 -17.72 -3.98 13.10
CA ASN A 92 -17.67 -2.64 12.51
C ASN A 92 -16.27 -2.25 12.03
N PHE A 93 -15.22 -2.47 12.83
CA PHE A 93 -13.84 -2.18 12.41
C PHE A 93 -13.37 -3.08 11.28
N PHE A 94 -13.76 -4.35 11.28
CA PHE A 94 -13.43 -5.23 10.16
C PHE A 94 -14.11 -4.79 8.87
N ARG A 95 -15.32 -4.21 8.96
CA ARG A 95 -15.98 -3.61 7.81
C ARG A 95 -15.26 -2.37 7.30
N ILE A 96 -14.82 -1.47 8.19
CA ILE A 96 -13.98 -0.32 7.82
C ILE A 96 -12.67 -0.79 7.16
N TYR A 97 -12.00 -1.78 7.75
CA TYR A 97 -10.80 -2.38 7.18
C TYR A 97 -11.05 -2.94 5.77
N HIS A 98 -12.18 -3.62 5.57
CA HIS A 98 -12.55 -4.13 4.26
C HIS A 98 -12.74 -3.00 3.24
N ASP A 99 -13.59 -2.03 3.59
CA ASP A 99 -14.02 -0.95 2.73
C ASP A 99 -12.89 0.01 2.34
N SER A 100 -11.83 0.05 3.14
CA SER A 100 -10.60 0.76 2.82
C SER A 100 -9.51 -0.15 2.25
N MET A 101 -8.92 -1.01 3.07
CA MET A 101 -7.72 -1.78 2.72
C MET A 101 -8.00 -2.86 1.68
N GLU A 102 -8.92 -3.79 1.95
CA GLU A 102 -9.17 -4.91 1.01
C GLU A 102 -9.79 -4.41 -0.30
N ASN A 103 -10.68 -3.41 -0.24
CA ASN A 103 -11.22 -2.74 -1.42
C ASN A 103 -10.12 -2.17 -2.32
N ALA A 104 -9.13 -1.46 -1.75
CA ALA A 104 -7.99 -0.95 -2.50
C ALA A 104 -7.12 -2.09 -3.08
N LEU A 105 -6.87 -3.14 -2.28
CA LEU A 105 -6.07 -4.29 -2.70
C LEU A 105 -6.72 -5.08 -3.85
N SER A 106 -8.06 -5.11 -3.97
CA SER A 106 -8.74 -5.75 -5.11
C SER A 106 -8.30 -5.21 -6.47
N CYS A 107 -7.90 -3.93 -6.53
CA CYS A 107 -7.37 -3.29 -7.71
C CYS A 107 -5.83 -3.34 -7.76
N TRP A 108 -5.14 -3.05 -6.64
CA TRP A 108 -3.68 -2.90 -6.66
C TRP A 108 -2.91 -4.21 -6.58
N LEU A 109 -3.53 -5.26 -6.05
CA LEU A 109 -2.86 -6.50 -5.69
C LEU A 109 -3.68 -7.71 -6.11
N ASN A 110 -3.46 -8.14 -7.34
CA ASN A 110 -4.05 -9.37 -7.88
C ASN A 110 -3.05 -10.12 -8.76
N GLU A 111 -3.40 -11.34 -9.13
CA GLU A 111 -2.54 -12.22 -9.92
C GLU A 111 -2.30 -11.70 -11.34
N ARG A 112 -3.12 -10.75 -11.82
CA ARG A 112 -2.95 -10.10 -13.12
C ARG A 112 -1.83 -9.07 -13.09
N ASN A 113 -1.70 -8.28 -12.02
CA ASN A 113 -0.75 -7.19 -11.94
C ASN A 113 0.48 -7.46 -11.05
N CYS A 114 0.54 -8.62 -10.39
CA CYS A 114 1.71 -9.05 -9.65
C CYS A 114 2.76 -9.69 -10.61
N PRO A 115 3.99 -9.15 -10.69
CA PRO A 115 5.02 -9.66 -11.61
C PRO A 115 5.56 -11.04 -11.21
N TYR A 116 5.33 -11.47 -9.96
CA TYR A 116 5.77 -12.77 -9.45
C TYR A 116 4.72 -13.88 -9.65
N SER A 117 3.50 -13.53 -10.06
CA SER A 117 2.42 -14.48 -10.32
C SER A 117 2.67 -15.30 -11.60
N GLY A 118 2.36 -16.59 -11.57
CA GLY A 118 2.39 -17.46 -12.76
C GLY A 118 3.77 -17.80 -13.37
N PHE A 119 4.87 -17.20 -12.92
CA PHE A 119 6.21 -17.39 -13.52
C PHE A 119 6.83 -18.78 -13.27
N ILE A 120 6.44 -19.48 -12.21
CA ILE A 120 6.92 -20.85 -11.91
C ILE A 120 6.09 -21.91 -12.66
N GLY A 121 5.04 -21.50 -13.39
CA GLY A 121 4.00 -22.39 -13.91
C GLY A 121 3.54 -22.18 -15.35
N ARG A 122 4.27 -21.46 -16.22
CA ARG A 122 3.98 -21.31 -17.67
C ARG A 122 4.08 -22.62 -18.49
N ARG A 123 3.92 -23.78 -17.86
CA ARG A 123 3.99 -25.08 -18.53
C ARG A 123 2.67 -25.56 -19.14
N HIS A 124 1.50 -25.01 -18.81
CA HIS A 124 0.21 -25.50 -19.34
C HIS A 124 -0.72 -24.36 -19.76
N GLY A 125 -1.08 -24.32 -21.05
CA GLY A 125 -1.91 -23.31 -21.72
C GLY A 125 -3.37 -23.19 -21.27
N ASN A 126 -3.77 -23.84 -20.16
CA ASN A 126 -5.15 -23.82 -19.65
C ASN A 126 -5.34 -23.07 -18.33
N LYS A 127 -4.29 -22.49 -17.73
CA LYS A 127 -4.42 -21.74 -16.45
C LYS A 127 -4.98 -20.32 -16.59
N SER A 128 -4.93 -19.74 -17.80
CA SER A 128 -5.37 -18.35 -18.04
C SER A 128 -6.86 -18.13 -17.80
N MET A 129 -7.70 -19.15 -18.00
CA MET A 129 -9.16 -19.04 -17.86
C MET A 129 -9.60 -19.09 -16.38
N LEU A 130 -9.02 -20.01 -15.59
CA LEU A 130 -9.31 -20.13 -14.15
C LEU A 130 -8.83 -18.92 -13.33
N LEU A 131 -7.75 -18.25 -13.76
CA LEU A 131 -7.28 -17.00 -13.16
C LEU A 131 -8.21 -15.82 -13.47
N SER A 132 -8.82 -15.77 -14.66
CA SER A 132 -9.79 -14.73 -15.02
C SER A 132 -11.05 -14.83 -14.15
N ASP A 133 -11.61 -16.03 -14.00
CA ASP A 133 -12.83 -16.25 -13.20
C ASP A 133 -12.61 -15.91 -11.70
N ALA A 134 -11.43 -16.23 -11.17
CA ALA A 134 -11.07 -15.93 -9.78
C ALA A 134 -10.81 -14.43 -9.53
N ILE A 135 -10.37 -13.66 -10.54
CA ILE A 135 -10.19 -12.21 -10.42
C ILE A 135 -11.54 -11.49 -10.58
N GLU A 136 -12.40 -11.98 -11.48
CA GLU A 136 -13.75 -11.44 -11.67
C GLU A 136 -14.60 -11.56 -10.40
N SER A 137 -14.43 -12.63 -9.61
CA SER A 137 -15.09 -12.74 -8.31
C SER A 137 -14.62 -11.70 -7.28
N GLU A 138 -13.38 -11.23 -7.38
CA GLU A 138 -12.83 -10.18 -6.49
C GLU A 138 -13.30 -8.79 -6.83
N TRP A 139 -13.53 -8.55 -8.13
CA TRP A 139 -14.11 -7.31 -8.59
C TRP A 139 -15.63 -7.28 -8.36
N GLY A 140 -16.26 -8.44 -8.17
CA GLY A 140 -17.69 -8.57 -7.90
C GLY A 140 -18.17 -7.88 -6.61
N PRO A 141 -19.50 -7.84 -6.39
CA PRO A 141 -20.11 -7.24 -5.20
C PRO A 141 -19.89 -8.05 -3.91
N ASN A 142 -19.27 -9.24 -4.02
CA ASN A 142 -19.09 -10.15 -2.91
C ASN A 142 -17.96 -9.66 -1.99
N TRP A 143 -18.28 -9.59 -0.71
CA TRP A 143 -17.38 -9.11 0.34
C TRP A 143 -16.43 -10.23 0.75
N SER A 144 -15.12 -10.07 0.51
CA SER A 144 -14.13 -10.99 1.06
C SER A 144 -12.90 -10.22 1.57
N ASN A 145 -12.46 -10.54 2.80
CA ASN A 145 -11.16 -10.11 3.32
C ASN A 145 -10.07 -11.02 2.77
N ARG A 146 -9.96 -11.06 1.44
CA ARG A 146 -9.20 -12.07 0.71
C ARG A 146 -7.75 -12.12 1.15
N ILE A 147 -7.07 -10.98 1.21
CA ILE A 147 -5.65 -10.96 1.49
C ILE A 147 -5.41 -11.37 2.94
N CYS A 148 -6.18 -10.80 3.88
CA CYS A 148 -6.12 -11.20 5.29
C CYS A 148 -6.36 -12.71 5.49
N ALA A 149 -7.40 -13.26 4.86
CA ALA A 149 -7.73 -14.70 4.95
C ALA A 149 -6.63 -15.59 4.34
N ARG A 150 -6.12 -15.22 3.17
CA ARG A 150 -5.03 -15.95 2.49
C ARG A 150 -3.75 -15.91 3.32
N VAL A 151 -3.40 -14.78 3.92
CA VAL A 151 -2.24 -14.65 4.83
C VAL A 151 -2.39 -15.56 6.05
N CYS A 152 -3.56 -15.61 6.67
CA CYS A 152 -3.83 -16.51 7.78
C CYS A 152 -3.65 -17.99 7.39
N ARG A 153 -4.09 -18.38 6.19
CA ARG A 153 -3.89 -19.73 5.67
C ARG A 153 -2.42 -20.02 5.37
N LEU A 154 -1.73 -19.11 4.68
CA LEU A 154 -0.30 -19.21 4.39
C LEU A 154 0.51 -19.41 5.67
N ASP A 155 0.18 -18.68 6.73
CA ASP A 155 0.92 -18.75 7.99
C ASP A 155 0.86 -20.15 8.62
N ARG A 156 -0.30 -20.82 8.53
CA ARG A 156 -0.51 -22.18 9.05
C ARG A 156 0.25 -23.25 8.26
N THR A 157 0.41 -23.08 6.95
CA THR A 157 1.03 -24.07 6.07
C THR A 157 2.54 -23.87 5.89
N SER A 158 3.08 -22.72 6.29
CA SER A 158 4.48 -22.33 6.05
C SER A 158 5.53 -22.90 7.02
N VAL A 159 5.31 -24.11 7.54
CA VAL A 159 6.25 -24.79 8.44
C VAL A 159 7.63 -24.99 7.80
N SER A 160 7.65 -25.30 6.50
CA SER A 160 8.86 -25.54 5.72
C SER A 160 9.74 -24.29 5.55
N ILE A 161 9.11 -23.10 5.45
CA ILE A 161 9.81 -21.81 5.32
C ILE A 161 10.36 -21.35 6.67
N ARG A 162 9.52 -21.48 7.70
CA ARG A 162 9.83 -21.09 9.08
C ARG A 162 10.88 -22.01 9.72
N GLY A 163 10.94 -23.27 9.27
CA GLY A 163 11.79 -24.33 9.82
C GLY A 163 11.18 -25.03 11.04
N ARG A 164 10.11 -24.48 11.63
CA ARG A 164 9.37 -25.06 12.75
C ARG A 164 7.90 -24.70 12.71
N LYS A 165 7.08 -25.40 13.50
CA LYS A 165 5.68 -25.01 13.76
C LYS A 165 5.65 -23.90 14.81
N LEU A 166 4.62 -23.06 14.76
CA LEU A 166 4.27 -22.19 15.87
C LEU A 166 3.73 -23.02 17.04
N THR A 167 4.07 -22.59 18.26
CA THR A 167 3.42 -23.07 19.48
C THR A 167 2.00 -22.53 19.57
N ALA A 168 1.15 -23.14 20.40
CA ALA A 168 -0.22 -22.66 20.60
C ALA A 168 -0.26 -21.21 21.14
N ILE A 169 0.72 -20.83 21.96
CA ILE A 169 0.85 -19.47 22.50
C ILE A 169 1.23 -18.49 21.39
N GLU A 170 2.22 -18.83 20.55
CA GLU A 170 2.63 -17.98 19.42
C GLU A 170 1.52 -17.83 18.36
N GLU A 171 0.78 -18.92 18.09
CA GLU A 171 -0.38 -18.92 17.18
C GLU A 171 -1.45 -17.95 17.67
N GLN A 172 -1.76 -18.00 18.96
CA GLN A 172 -2.71 -17.08 19.60
C GLN A 172 -2.20 -15.64 19.58
N ALA A 173 -0.93 -15.41 19.91
CA ALA A 173 -0.31 -14.09 19.91
C ALA A 173 -0.27 -13.45 18.51
N ALA A 174 0.01 -14.23 17.46
CA ALA A 174 0.01 -13.77 16.08
C ALA A 174 -1.40 -13.35 15.61
N SER A 175 -2.43 -14.14 15.92
CA SER A 175 -3.82 -13.79 15.62
C SER A 175 -4.27 -12.53 16.37
N GLN A 176 -3.95 -12.45 17.66
CA GLN A 176 -4.26 -11.28 18.50
C GLN A 176 -3.60 -10.01 17.94
N THR A 177 -2.31 -10.09 17.62
CA THR A 177 -1.55 -8.93 17.12
C THR A 177 -2.14 -8.42 15.81
N LEU A 178 -2.41 -9.32 14.85
CA LEU A 178 -3.03 -8.93 13.59
C LEU A 178 -4.39 -8.24 13.81
N GLN A 179 -5.21 -8.79 14.69
CA GLN A 179 -6.51 -8.21 15.01
C GLN A 179 -6.38 -6.83 15.68
N THR A 180 -5.52 -6.69 16.68
CA THR A 180 -5.31 -5.41 17.38
C THR A 180 -4.83 -4.34 16.40
N VAL A 181 -3.96 -4.70 15.45
CA VAL A 181 -3.53 -3.81 14.37
C VAL A 181 -4.68 -3.43 13.45
N ILE A 182 -5.51 -4.38 13.01
CA ILE A 182 -6.68 -4.09 12.16
C ILE A 182 -7.65 -3.13 12.86
N ILE A 183 -7.88 -3.33 14.16
CA ILE A 183 -8.72 -2.43 14.96
C ILE A 183 -8.09 -1.04 15.06
N ALA A 184 -6.79 -0.94 15.35
CA ALA A 184 -6.09 0.34 15.44
C ALA A 184 -6.08 1.09 14.09
N PHE A 185 -5.87 0.36 12.99
CA PHE A 185 -6.00 0.88 11.63
C PHE A 185 -7.41 1.42 11.40
N ALA A 186 -8.44 0.59 11.61
CA ALA A 186 -9.82 0.98 11.36
C ALA A 186 -10.31 2.11 12.27
N ALA A 187 -9.75 2.24 13.48
CA ALA A 187 -10.07 3.33 14.42
C ALA A 187 -9.73 4.72 13.87
N GLN A 188 -8.83 4.86 12.89
CA GLN A 188 -8.56 6.16 12.26
C GLN A 188 -9.75 6.70 11.46
N TRP A 189 -10.69 5.82 11.06
CA TRP A 189 -11.95 6.24 10.43
C TRP A 189 -13.07 6.54 11.42
N SER A 190 -12.86 6.40 12.73
CA SER A 190 -13.87 6.80 13.71
C SER A 190 -14.09 8.33 13.67
N PRO A 191 -15.33 8.84 13.75
CA PRO A 191 -15.58 10.27 13.68
C PRO A 191 -14.90 11.02 14.84
N GLN A 192 -13.89 11.85 14.52
CA GLN A 192 -13.35 12.87 15.42
C GLN A 192 -14.02 14.20 15.02
N ARG A 193 -15.04 14.67 15.75
CA ARG A 193 -15.82 15.82 15.26
C ARG A 193 -15.28 17.15 15.78
N ASN A 194 -14.41 17.78 14.98
CA ASN A 194 -14.25 19.23 14.98
C ASN A 194 -15.21 19.87 13.96
N GLN A 195 -16.51 19.89 14.26
CA GLN A 195 -17.41 20.81 13.53
C GLN A 195 -17.44 22.17 14.25
N SER A 196 -16.43 22.99 13.94
CA SER A 196 -16.54 24.43 14.14
C SER A 196 -17.22 25.03 12.91
N GLY A 197 -18.55 24.99 12.88
CA GLY A 197 -19.32 25.55 11.79
C GLY A 197 -20.82 25.36 11.98
N ALA A 198 -21.45 26.34 12.65
CA ALA A 198 -22.90 26.55 12.76
C ALA A 198 -23.70 25.61 13.68
N SER A 199 -23.64 25.82 15.01
CA SER A 199 -24.85 26.01 15.85
C SER A 199 -24.47 26.53 17.24
N THR A 200 -25.16 27.57 17.69
CA THR A 200 -25.11 28.17 19.03
C THR A 200 -25.59 27.19 20.12
N ASP A 201 -24.94 27.29 21.30
CA ASP A 201 -25.33 26.76 22.62
C ASP A 201 -25.39 25.24 22.84
N SER A 202 -24.24 24.59 23.08
CA SER A 202 -24.07 23.37 23.93
C SER A 202 -22.58 22.98 24.15
N GLY A 203 -21.72 23.91 24.59
CA GLY A 203 -20.25 23.72 24.60
C GLY A 203 -19.63 22.81 25.68
N ALA A 204 -20.36 22.42 26.75
CA ALA A 204 -19.74 21.77 27.92
C ALA A 204 -19.74 20.23 27.90
N LEU A 205 -20.67 19.59 27.17
CA LEU A 205 -20.76 18.12 27.08
C LEU A 205 -20.02 17.55 25.86
N GLN A 206 -19.81 18.37 24.83
CA GLN A 206 -19.15 17.98 23.58
C GLN A 206 -17.64 17.76 23.77
N GLY A 207 -16.94 18.72 24.40
CA GLY A 207 -15.48 18.63 24.60
C GLY A 207 -15.01 17.47 25.49
N ARG A 208 -15.89 16.95 26.35
CA ARG A 208 -15.60 15.75 27.16
C ARG A 208 -15.61 14.48 26.31
N ASN A 209 -16.55 14.35 25.37
CA ASN A 209 -16.64 13.18 24.49
C ASN A 209 -15.52 13.13 23.44
N ASP A 210 -15.04 14.30 22.98
CA ASP A 210 -13.95 14.39 22.01
C ASP A 210 -12.60 13.98 22.62
N SER A 211 -12.32 14.45 23.84
CA SER A 211 -11.13 14.02 24.59
C SER A 211 -11.12 12.51 24.90
N THR A 212 -12.30 11.92 25.16
CA THR A 212 -12.42 10.47 25.36
C THR A 212 -12.20 9.68 24.07
N ASN A 213 -12.71 10.14 22.93
CA ASN A 213 -12.48 9.45 21.65
C ASN A 213 -11.02 9.50 21.20
N ILE A 214 -10.36 10.65 21.33
CA ILE A 214 -8.93 10.80 21.02
C ILE A 214 -8.07 9.92 21.94
N SER A 215 -8.40 9.85 23.24
CA SER A 215 -7.68 8.97 24.16
C SER A 215 -7.91 7.47 23.86
N ILE A 216 -9.11 7.08 23.41
CA ILE A 216 -9.39 5.71 22.94
C ILE A 216 -8.54 5.37 21.71
N ILE A 217 -8.51 6.23 20.68
CA ILE A 217 -7.73 5.99 19.45
C ILE A 217 -6.23 5.90 19.77
N ASN A 218 -5.72 6.80 20.63
CA ASN A 218 -4.34 6.74 21.12
C ASN A 218 -4.04 5.43 21.86
N ASN A 219 -4.95 4.97 22.71
CA ASN A 219 -4.79 3.71 23.42
C ASN A 219 -4.76 2.51 22.46
N LEU A 220 -5.64 2.47 21.46
CA LEU A 220 -5.65 1.42 20.43
C LEU A 220 -4.35 1.41 19.62
N TRP A 221 -3.87 2.58 19.21
CA TRP A 221 -2.59 2.69 18.49
C TRP A 221 -1.41 2.20 19.34
N ASN A 222 -1.33 2.62 20.60
CA ASN A 222 -0.27 2.20 21.52
C ASN A 222 -0.34 0.69 21.81
N GLN A 223 -1.54 0.12 21.96
CA GLN A 223 -1.73 -1.32 22.14
C GLN A 223 -1.27 -2.11 20.92
N ALA A 224 -1.62 -1.68 19.71
CA ALA A 224 -1.18 -2.31 18.47
C ALA A 224 0.35 -2.27 18.33
N ARG A 225 0.97 -1.12 18.62
CA ARG A 225 2.43 -0.97 18.63
C ARG A 225 3.10 -1.90 19.64
N GLN A 226 2.56 -1.98 20.85
CA GLN A 226 3.08 -2.86 21.91
C GLN A 226 2.95 -4.33 21.51
N ALA A 227 1.81 -4.73 20.94
CA ALA A 227 1.58 -6.09 20.46
C ALA A 227 2.62 -6.49 19.39
N LEU A 228 2.87 -5.62 18.39
CA LEU A 228 3.89 -5.84 17.37
C LEU A 228 5.30 -6.00 17.97
N ASN A 229 5.68 -5.11 18.90
CA ASN A 229 6.98 -5.19 19.55
C ASN A 229 7.13 -6.47 20.39
N SER A 230 6.07 -6.89 21.08
CA SER A 230 6.07 -8.09 21.93
C SER A 230 6.08 -9.40 21.14
N THR A 231 5.77 -9.36 19.84
CA THR A 231 5.69 -10.54 18.97
C THR A 231 6.71 -10.50 17.83
N ALA A 232 7.67 -9.56 17.87
CA ALA A 232 8.64 -9.34 16.81
C ALA A 232 9.55 -10.56 16.54
N ASP A 233 9.76 -11.42 17.53
CA ASP A 233 10.56 -12.64 17.45
C ASP A 233 9.79 -13.85 16.89
N ILE A 234 8.46 -13.74 16.76
CA ILE A 234 7.60 -14.79 16.21
C ILE A 234 7.65 -14.72 14.67
N PRO A 235 8.20 -15.74 13.99
CA PRO A 235 8.42 -15.69 12.54
C PRO A 235 7.12 -16.03 11.78
N SER A 236 6.10 -15.16 11.85
CA SER A 236 4.73 -15.35 11.33
C SER A 236 4.37 -14.39 10.20
N PHE A 237 3.74 -14.90 9.15
CA PHE A 237 3.18 -14.10 8.05
C PHE A 237 2.04 -13.19 8.51
N ARG A 238 1.27 -13.57 9.54
CA ARG A 238 0.26 -12.68 10.14
C ARG A 238 0.91 -11.46 10.77
N ILE A 239 2.02 -11.66 11.48
CA ILE A 239 2.77 -10.55 12.10
C ILE A 239 3.46 -9.70 11.03
N THR A 240 4.02 -10.32 9.99
CA THR A 240 4.58 -9.59 8.84
C THR A 240 3.51 -8.73 8.16
N PHE A 241 2.31 -9.26 7.93
CA PHE A 241 1.19 -8.50 7.35
C PHE A 241 0.66 -7.42 8.31
N ALA A 242 0.61 -7.70 9.62
CA ALA A 242 0.26 -6.71 10.63
C ALA A 242 1.26 -5.53 10.64
N ASN A 243 2.55 -5.77 10.49
CA ASN A 243 3.53 -4.70 10.32
C ASN A 243 3.25 -3.84 9.07
N ILE A 244 2.82 -4.44 7.96
CA ILE A 244 2.41 -3.72 6.75
C ILE A 244 1.18 -2.84 7.04
N VAL A 245 0.11 -3.41 7.60
CA VAL A 245 -1.12 -2.65 7.90
C VAL A 245 -0.85 -1.53 8.92
N PHE A 246 -0.05 -1.80 9.95
CA PHE A 246 0.31 -0.81 10.95
C PHE A 246 1.16 0.33 10.38
N SER A 247 1.99 0.07 9.36
CA SER A 247 2.74 1.13 8.68
C SER A 247 1.86 2.14 7.94
N LEU A 248 0.60 1.79 7.67
CA LEU A 248 -0.41 2.69 7.11
C LEU A 248 -1.24 3.39 8.18
N THR A 249 -1.07 3.02 9.46
CA THR A 249 -1.87 3.54 10.57
C THR A 249 -1.18 4.77 11.15
N GLN A 250 -1.81 5.94 11.01
CA GLN A 250 -1.22 7.17 11.49
C GLN A 250 -1.20 7.23 13.02
N LYS A 251 -0.08 7.74 13.57
CA LYS A 251 0.01 8.09 14.98
C LYS A 251 -0.80 9.37 15.24
N PRO A 252 -1.74 9.37 16.18
CA PRO A 252 -2.43 10.60 16.55
C PRO A 252 -1.45 11.65 17.09
N LEU A 253 -1.62 12.90 16.66
CA LEU A 253 -0.74 14.00 17.01
C LEU A 253 -1.28 14.74 18.24
N ASN A 254 -0.38 15.21 19.10
CA ASN A 254 -0.73 16.21 20.11
C ASN A 254 -0.70 17.59 19.45
N VAL A 255 -1.85 18.05 18.94
CA VAL A 255 -2.02 19.27 18.11
C VAL A 255 -1.52 20.55 18.79
N HIS A 256 -1.31 20.56 20.11
CA HIS A 256 -0.93 21.75 20.88
C HIS A 256 0.50 22.29 20.67
N GLN A 257 1.32 21.68 19.81
CA GLN A 257 2.68 22.16 19.53
C GLN A 257 3.06 21.90 18.06
N MET A 258 2.60 22.71 17.10
CA MET A 258 2.92 22.43 15.68
C MET A 258 3.14 23.69 14.80
N PRO A 259 3.97 23.58 13.74
CA PRO A 259 4.77 24.66 13.14
C PRO A 259 4.28 25.11 11.73
N GLU A 260 4.97 26.07 11.10
CA GLU A 260 4.79 26.51 9.70
C GLU A 260 4.92 25.36 8.65
N LEU A 261 4.62 25.63 7.36
CA LEU A 261 4.66 24.63 6.25
C LEU A 261 5.97 23.84 6.15
N ALA A 262 7.12 24.47 6.44
CA ALA A 262 8.41 23.77 6.50
C ALA A 262 8.48 22.75 7.65
N GLY A 263 7.76 22.99 8.74
CA GLY A 263 7.57 22.05 9.84
C GLY A 263 6.67 20.87 9.49
N LEU A 264 5.68 21.05 8.62
CA LEU A 264 4.82 19.95 8.14
C LEU A 264 5.61 18.93 7.32
N TYR A 265 6.53 19.36 6.45
CA TYR A 265 7.39 18.43 5.71
C TYR A 265 8.32 17.64 6.64
N LYS A 266 8.89 18.29 7.66
CA LYS A 266 9.66 17.60 8.70
C LYS A 266 8.81 16.60 9.49
N LEU A 267 7.52 16.88 9.68
CA LEU A 267 6.59 15.97 10.33
C LEU A 267 6.33 14.71 9.49
N PHE A 268 6.16 14.86 8.16
CA PHE A 268 6.11 13.70 7.27
C PHE A 268 7.38 12.84 7.43
N ASP A 269 8.56 13.46 7.45
CA ASP A 269 9.84 12.73 7.54
C ASP A 269 10.10 12.10 8.92
N ALA A 270 9.53 12.65 9.99
CA ALA A 270 9.69 12.15 11.35
C ALA A 270 8.78 10.97 11.71
N ASP A 271 7.83 10.59 10.84
CA ASP A 271 6.88 9.52 11.11
C ASP A 271 7.60 8.15 11.20
N PRO A 272 7.63 7.48 12.37
CA PRO A 272 8.31 6.19 12.53
C PRO A 272 7.55 5.02 11.89
N SER A 273 6.36 5.23 11.31
CA SER A 273 5.51 4.17 10.76
C SER A 273 6.21 3.37 9.65
N HIS A 274 7.13 4.00 8.90
CA HIS A 274 7.94 3.33 7.87
C HIS A 274 8.87 2.23 8.41
N LEU A 275 9.23 2.24 9.71
CA LEU A 275 10.09 1.22 10.32
C LEU A 275 9.39 -0.14 10.43
N PHE A 276 8.06 -0.15 10.61
CA PHE A 276 7.28 -1.39 10.61
C PHE A 276 7.22 -2.00 9.22
N LEU A 277 7.04 -1.16 8.20
CA LEU A 277 7.15 -1.59 6.80
C LEU A 277 8.52 -2.18 6.51
N GLU A 278 9.59 -1.54 7.00
CA GLU A 278 10.95 -2.06 6.83
C GLU A 278 11.13 -3.45 7.44
N THR A 279 10.64 -3.64 8.67
CA THR A 279 10.65 -4.93 9.35
C THR A 279 9.93 -6.00 8.52
N ALA A 280 8.75 -5.68 8.00
CA ALA A 280 7.96 -6.61 7.18
C ALA A 280 8.69 -6.98 5.88
N VAL A 281 9.19 -6.00 5.14
CA VAL A 281 9.84 -6.20 3.84
C VAL A 281 11.12 -7.03 3.98
N ARG A 282 11.94 -6.77 5.01
CA ARG A 282 13.13 -7.57 5.31
C ARG A 282 12.79 -9.01 5.67
N GLN A 283 11.71 -9.24 6.44
CA GLN A 283 11.23 -10.60 6.74
C GLN A 283 10.77 -11.33 5.47
N LEU A 284 10.00 -10.67 4.61
CA LEU A 284 9.54 -11.23 3.33
C LEU A 284 10.71 -11.59 2.41
N PHE A 285 11.73 -10.74 2.35
CA PHE A 285 12.95 -11.03 1.60
C PHE A 285 13.71 -12.25 2.14
N SER A 286 13.85 -12.36 3.47
CA SER A 286 14.44 -13.53 4.11
C SER A 286 13.66 -14.82 3.79
N TYR A 287 12.33 -14.76 3.79
CA TYR A 287 11.48 -15.90 3.41
C TYR A 287 11.64 -16.27 1.93
N ARG A 288 11.69 -15.28 1.02
CA ARG A 288 11.95 -15.52 -0.40
C ARG A 288 13.27 -16.23 -0.61
N PHE A 289 14.33 -15.76 0.05
CA PHE A 289 15.65 -16.40 -0.01
C PHE A 289 15.60 -17.87 0.45
N LYS A 290 14.96 -18.14 1.60
CA LYS A 290 14.80 -19.52 2.12
C LYS A 290 14.02 -20.42 1.15
N LEU A 291 12.93 -19.90 0.56
CA LEU A 291 12.15 -20.60 -0.45
C LEU A 291 12.98 -20.95 -1.68
N THR A 292 13.65 -19.95 -2.28
CA THR A 292 14.50 -20.14 -3.47
C THR A 292 15.64 -21.12 -3.19
N LYS A 293 16.31 -21.02 -2.03
CA LYS A 293 17.37 -21.95 -1.63
C LYS A 293 16.84 -23.38 -1.52
N SER A 294 15.69 -23.58 -0.87
CA SER A 294 15.08 -24.90 -0.69
C SER A 294 14.66 -25.53 -2.02
N LEU A 295 14.11 -24.73 -2.94
CA LEU A 295 13.76 -25.17 -4.29
C LEU A 295 15.00 -25.60 -5.08
N ARG A 296 16.09 -24.83 -5.02
CA ARG A 296 17.36 -25.17 -5.69
C ARG A 296 17.95 -26.47 -5.16
N GLN A 297 18.06 -26.62 -3.84
CA GLN A 297 18.59 -27.83 -3.20
C GLN A 297 17.82 -29.10 -3.63
N ARG A 298 16.48 -29.01 -3.72
CA ARG A 298 15.65 -30.12 -4.19
C ARG A 298 15.91 -30.44 -5.67
N ASN A 299 16.04 -29.43 -6.52
CA ASN A 299 16.32 -29.64 -7.95
C ASN A 299 17.68 -30.33 -8.19
N PHE A 300 18.70 -30.03 -7.38
CA PHE A 300 19.98 -30.75 -7.42
C PHE A 300 19.83 -32.22 -7.03
N GLN A 301 19.12 -32.52 -5.92
CA GLN A 301 18.88 -33.91 -5.51
C GLN A 301 18.11 -34.74 -6.54
N TYR A 302 17.18 -34.13 -7.29
CA TYR A 302 16.48 -34.82 -8.38
C TYR A 302 17.38 -35.10 -9.59
N LYS A 303 18.33 -34.21 -9.90
CA LYS A 303 19.28 -34.41 -11.00
C LYS A 303 20.28 -35.54 -10.67
N ASP A 304 20.79 -35.60 -9.44
CA ASP A 304 21.70 -36.68 -9.01
C ASP A 304 21.03 -38.06 -9.02
N LYS A 305 19.74 -38.15 -8.63
CA LYS A 305 19.00 -39.42 -8.70
C LYS A 305 18.74 -39.91 -10.13
N ARG A 306 18.66 -39.02 -11.12
CA ARG A 306 18.57 -39.38 -12.55
C ARG A 306 19.92 -39.72 -13.18
N ALA A 307 21.03 -39.35 -12.53
CA ALA A 307 22.39 -39.55 -13.02
C ALA A 307 23.12 -40.76 -12.37
N GLY A 308 22.41 -41.66 -11.67
CA GLY A 308 22.97 -42.92 -11.15
C GLY A 308 23.06 -44.05 -12.20
N PRO A 309 23.87 -45.10 -11.97
CA PRO A 309 25.09 -45.35 -12.73
C PRO A 309 24.89 -46.30 -13.93
N ASN A 310 25.19 -45.81 -15.14
CA ASN A 310 25.52 -46.68 -16.26
C ASN A 310 26.94 -47.22 -16.07
N GLN A 311 27.11 -48.35 -15.37
CA GLN A 311 27.94 -49.47 -15.84
C GLN A 311 27.97 -50.69 -14.89
N ARG A 312 27.71 -51.86 -15.49
CA ARG A 312 28.17 -53.25 -15.16
C ARG A 312 27.31 -54.08 -14.19
N ARG A 313 26.48 -55.00 -14.71
CA ARG A 313 26.88 -56.40 -15.06
C ARG A 313 25.70 -57.23 -15.60
N PHE A 314 26.02 -58.03 -16.61
CA PHE A 314 25.28 -59.18 -17.12
C PHE A 314 25.02 -60.25 -16.04
N ASN A 315 23.77 -60.74 -15.93
CA ASN A 315 23.33 -62.13 -16.18
C ASN A 315 22.22 -62.68 -15.25
N HIS A 316 21.23 -63.27 -15.94
CA HIS A 316 20.35 -64.41 -15.59
C HIS A 316 19.21 -64.29 -14.56
N SER A 317 17.98 -64.39 -15.12
CA SER A 317 16.87 -65.29 -14.77
C SER A 317 16.52 -65.51 -13.29
N GLU A 318 15.30 -65.10 -12.87
CA GLU A 318 14.25 -66.03 -12.43
C GLU A 318 12.92 -65.31 -12.09
N LEU A 319 11.83 -66.04 -12.33
CA LEU A 319 10.43 -65.69 -12.02
C LEU A 319 10.22 -65.39 -10.52
N SER A 320 9.34 -64.43 -10.18
CA SER A 320 8.18 -64.66 -9.28
C SER A 320 7.37 -63.40 -8.91
N ARG A 321 6.05 -63.56 -9.07
CA ARG A 321 4.88 -63.02 -8.32
C ARG A 321 4.57 -61.51 -8.31
N PRO A 322 3.30 -61.13 -8.60
CA PRO A 322 2.74 -59.84 -8.21
C PRO A 322 2.29 -59.91 -6.75
N SER A 323 2.63 -58.93 -5.93
CA SER A 323 2.05 -58.75 -4.61
C SER A 323 1.84 -57.26 -4.34
N SER A 324 0.61 -56.97 -3.92
CA SER A 324 0.06 -55.68 -3.57
C SER A 324 0.99 -54.79 -2.76
N GLY A 325 1.09 -53.54 -3.19
CA GLY A 325 1.60 -52.44 -2.41
C GLY A 325 1.09 -51.14 -3.01
N LEU A 326 0.06 -50.56 -2.39
CA LEU A 326 -0.41 -49.19 -2.63
C LEU A 326 0.77 -48.23 -2.37
N CYS A 327 1.57 -47.96 -3.39
CA CYS A 327 2.54 -46.87 -3.36
C CYS A 327 1.85 -45.63 -3.89
N ARG A 328 1.28 -44.91 -2.92
CA ARG A 328 0.80 -43.53 -3.01
C ARG A 328 1.82 -42.66 -3.77
N ASP A 329 1.33 -41.91 -4.74
CA ASP A 329 2.05 -40.89 -5.50
C ASP A 329 2.72 -39.86 -4.58
N GLU A 330 3.97 -40.09 -4.17
CA GLU A 330 4.80 -39.11 -3.45
C GLU A 330 5.92 -38.57 -4.34
N ALA A 331 5.54 -38.08 -5.53
CA ALA A 331 6.50 -37.57 -6.50
C ALA A 331 6.08 -36.26 -7.18
N THR A 332 5.60 -35.25 -6.41
CA THR A 332 5.66 -33.81 -6.78
C THR A 332 5.24 -32.93 -5.57
N GLY A 333 6.10 -32.76 -4.56
CA GLY A 333 5.80 -31.89 -3.41
C GLY A 333 6.55 -30.55 -3.48
N ASN A 334 5.90 -29.47 -3.92
CA ASN A 334 6.44 -28.10 -3.77
C ASN A 334 6.60 -27.76 -2.27
N VAL A 335 7.49 -26.79 -1.93
CA VAL A 335 7.70 -26.34 -0.53
C VAL A 335 6.42 -25.76 0.08
N LEU A 336 5.63 -25.11 -0.75
CA LEU A 336 4.27 -24.63 -0.53
C LEU A 336 3.36 -25.27 -1.59
N ASN A 337 2.06 -25.37 -1.35
CA ASN A 337 1.14 -25.63 -2.45
C ASN A 337 1.07 -24.39 -3.38
N ALA A 338 0.47 -24.55 -4.56
CA ALA A 338 0.42 -23.48 -5.54
C ALA A 338 -0.33 -22.22 -5.07
N GLU A 339 -1.36 -22.38 -4.22
CA GLU A 339 -2.17 -21.26 -3.72
C GLU A 339 -1.46 -20.45 -2.64
N ASP A 340 -0.70 -21.13 -1.77
CA ASP A 340 0.12 -20.53 -0.74
C ASP A 340 1.35 -19.84 -1.36
N GLU A 341 1.94 -20.44 -2.40
CA GLU A 341 3.01 -19.82 -3.18
C GLU A 341 2.54 -18.53 -3.85
N GLU A 342 1.36 -18.55 -4.47
CA GLU A 342 0.73 -17.37 -5.06
C GLU A 342 0.43 -16.30 -4.00
N THR A 343 -0.07 -16.71 -2.82
CA THR A 343 -0.30 -15.80 -1.70
C THR A 343 0.98 -15.13 -1.22
N PHE A 344 2.08 -15.89 -1.13
CA PHE A 344 3.38 -15.36 -0.77
C PHE A 344 3.86 -14.34 -1.82
N ASN A 345 3.70 -14.63 -3.11
CA ASN A 345 4.08 -13.74 -4.20
C ASN A 345 3.32 -12.40 -4.14
N LEU A 346 2.01 -12.44 -3.88
CA LEU A 346 1.21 -11.23 -3.67
C LEU A 346 1.69 -10.44 -2.45
N LEU A 347 1.92 -11.11 -1.30
CA LEU A 347 2.40 -10.43 -0.10
C LEU A 347 3.80 -9.82 -0.29
N PHE A 348 4.68 -10.51 -1.01
CA PHE A 348 6.01 -10.01 -1.38
C PHE A 348 5.92 -8.79 -2.29
N TRP A 349 5.03 -8.83 -3.30
CA TRP A 349 4.79 -7.68 -4.17
C TRP A 349 4.20 -6.50 -3.40
N LEU A 350 3.24 -6.73 -2.50
CA LEU A 350 2.67 -5.69 -1.65
C LEU A 350 3.75 -4.95 -0.85
N GLY A 351 4.67 -5.70 -0.22
CA GLY A 351 5.80 -5.13 0.49
C GLY A 351 6.69 -4.27 -0.40
N ILE A 352 7.00 -4.74 -1.62
CA ILE A 352 7.79 -3.97 -2.60
C ILE A 352 7.07 -2.69 -3.05
N MET A 353 5.76 -2.76 -3.31
CA MET A 353 4.99 -1.59 -3.74
C MET A 353 5.04 -0.49 -2.68
N PHE A 354 4.74 -0.83 -1.43
CA PHE A 354 4.74 0.14 -0.34
C PHE A 354 6.13 0.68 -0.05
N ASP A 355 7.16 -0.18 -0.04
CA ASP A 355 8.54 0.28 0.16
C ASP A 355 8.99 1.21 -0.97
N THR A 356 8.63 0.91 -2.23
CA THR A 356 8.99 1.74 -3.38
C THR A 356 8.41 3.15 -3.29
N LEU A 357 7.12 3.27 -2.94
CA LEU A 357 6.47 4.57 -2.76
C LEU A 357 7.07 5.32 -1.56
N THR A 358 7.23 4.63 -0.42
CA THR A 358 7.81 5.22 0.80
C THR A 358 9.25 5.68 0.58
N ALA A 359 10.07 4.86 -0.07
CA ALA A 359 11.46 5.15 -0.35
C ALA A 359 11.63 6.43 -1.17
N ALA A 360 10.86 6.59 -2.25
CA ALA A 360 10.90 7.77 -3.09
C ALA A 360 10.36 9.04 -2.38
N MET A 361 9.33 8.88 -1.54
CA MET A 361 8.79 9.97 -0.72
C MET A 361 9.80 10.49 0.33
N HIS A 362 10.58 9.59 0.94
CA HIS A 362 11.59 9.93 1.95
C HIS A 362 13.01 10.07 1.38
N GLN A 363 13.16 10.06 0.05
CA GLN A 363 14.45 10.16 -0.65
C GLN A 363 15.51 9.17 -0.13
N ARG A 364 15.08 7.95 0.22
CA ARG A 364 15.97 6.86 0.64
C ARG A 364 16.02 5.77 -0.43
N PRO A 365 17.11 4.97 -0.49
CA PRO A 365 17.11 3.77 -1.30
C PRO A 365 15.99 2.79 -0.86
N PRO A 366 15.43 2.02 -1.79
CA PRO A 366 14.51 0.94 -1.47
C PRO A 366 15.23 -0.17 -0.69
N ILE A 367 14.50 -0.89 0.16
CA ILE A 367 15.02 -1.99 0.98
C ILE A 367 15.43 -3.17 0.11
N ILE A 368 14.58 -3.52 -0.87
CA ILE A 368 14.87 -4.57 -1.83
C ILE A 368 15.44 -3.90 -3.08
N SER A 369 16.70 -4.23 -3.38
CA SER A 369 17.42 -3.74 -4.55
C SER A 369 16.78 -4.21 -5.85
N ASP A 370 17.20 -3.63 -6.97
CA ASP A 370 16.73 -4.05 -8.29
C ASP A 370 17.19 -5.48 -8.59
N GLU A 371 18.41 -5.82 -8.21
CA GLU A 371 19.01 -7.14 -8.34
C GLU A 371 18.21 -8.20 -7.55
N ASP A 372 17.81 -7.88 -6.32
CA ASP A 372 17.09 -8.76 -5.42
C ASP A 372 15.61 -8.93 -5.78
N SER A 373 15.09 -8.05 -6.63
CA SER A 373 13.71 -8.08 -7.12
C SER A 373 13.53 -8.85 -8.45
N LYS A 374 14.62 -9.23 -9.13
CA LYS A 374 14.57 -9.90 -10.45
C LYS A 374 13.72 -11.18 -10.44
N LEU A 375 13.08 -11.45 -11.58
CA LEU A 375 12.34 -12.69 -11.80
C LEU A 375 13.33 -13.83 -12.08
N SER A 376 13.25 -14.91 -11.30
CA SER A 376 14.08 -16.09 -11.54
C SER A 376 13.61 -16.80 -12.81
N CYS A 377 14.41 -16.74 -13.87
CA CYS A 377 14.19 -17.55 -15.07
C CYS A 377 14.50 -19.02 -14.74
N VAL A 378 13.47 -19.85 -14.55
CA VAL A 378 13.63 -21.31 -14.57
C VAL A 378 13.45 -21.75 -16.02
N THR A 379 14.47 -21.52 -16.86
CA THR A 379 14.49 -22.16 -18.17
C THR A 379 14.69 -23.66 -17.93
N THR A 380 13.64 -24.45 -18.08
CA THR A 380 13.84 -25.84 -18.51
C THR A 380 14.37 -25.75 -19.93
N SER A 381 15.63 -26.12 -20.11
CA SER A 381 16.29 -26.31 -21.40
C SER A 381 15.42 -27.20 -22.29
N GLN A 382 14.57 -26.57 -23.08
CA GLN A 382 14.07 -27.06 -24.35
C GLN A 382 14.33 -25.92 -25.34
N HIS A 383 15.61 -25.64 -25.57
CA HIS A 383 16.00 -25.34 -26.94
C HIS A 383 15.54 -26.56 -27.74
N HIS A 384 14.50 -26.39 -28.54
CA HIS A 384 14.32 -27.21 -29.72
C HIS A 384 15.58 -26.96 -30.56
N SER A 385 16.60 -27.79 -30.34
CA SER A 385 17.71 -27.93 -31.27
C SER A 385 17.10 -28.39 -32.58
N LEU A 386 16.93 -27.46 -33.51
CA LEU A 386 16.95 -27.81 -34.91
C LEU A 386 18.28 -28.51 -35.12
N ILE A 387 18.19 -29.77 -35.52
CA ILE A 387 19.28 -30.68 -35.85
C ILE A 387 20.35 -29.91 -36.64
N PRO A 388 21.56 -29.71 -36.13
CA PRO A 388 22.70 -29.42 -36.98
C PRO A 388 23.10 -30.74 -37.63
N ASN A 389 23.19 -30.70 -38.96
CA ASN A 389 23.70 -31.77 -39.79
C ASN A 389 24.97 -32.40 -39.20
N GLU A 390 25.08 -33.72 -39.32
CA GLU A 390 26.28 -34.47 -39.00
C GLU A 390 27.50 -33.92 -39.75
N PHE A 391 28.66 -34.00 -39.09
CA PHE A 391 30.03 -33.74 -39.55
C PHE A 391 30.57 -32.31 -39.43
N GLU A 392 30.78 -31.85 -38.19
CA GLU A 392 32.02 -31.15 -37.84
C GLU A 392 32.34 -31.39 -36.36
N ILE A 393 33.37 -32.19 -36.11
CA ILE A 393 33.97 -32.33 -34.78
C ILE A 393 34.97 -31.18 -34.65
N ASP A 394 34.52 -30.10 -34.02
CA ASP A 394 35.38 -29.02 -33.54
C ASP A 394 36.20 -29.56 -32.35
N LEU A 395 37.51 -29.52 -32.50
CA LEU A 395 38.52 -30.13 -31.62
C LEU A 395 39.46 -29.03 -31.10
N ASP A 396 38.96 -27.82 -30.87
CA ASP A 396 39.73 -26.71 -30.32
C ASP A 396 39.06 -26.07 -29.08
N GLY A 397 39.50 -26.55 -27.91
CA GLY A 397 39.91 -25.71 -26.79
C GLY A 397 38.95 -24.63 -26.26
N MET A 398 38.13 -25.01 -25.28
CA MET A 398 37.58 -24.17 -24.20
C MET A 398 37.20 -22.73 -24.55
N ASP A 399 35.93 -22.51 -24.87
CA ASP A 399 35.24 -21.27 -24.52
C ASP A 399 34.16 -21.61 -23.48
N PHE A 400 34.47 -21.36 -22.20
CA PHE A 400 33.46 -21.33 -21.14
C PHE A 400 32.68 -20.03 -21.30
N GLY A 401 31.80 -20.00 -22.30
CA GLY A 401 30.71 -19.04 -22.37
C GLY A 401 29.89 -19.18 -21.10
N GLU A 402 30.04 -18.21 -20.21
CA GLU A 402 29.29 -18.03 -18.99
C GLU A 402 27.82 -17.89 -19.40
N TYR A 403 27.07 -19.00 -19.44
CA TYR A 403 25.61 -18.97 -19.60
C TYR A 403 25.01 -18.43 -18.30
N THR A 404 25.19 -17.13 -18.04
CA THR A 404 24.44 -16.42 -17.02
C THR A 404 22.98 -16.55 -17.39
N THR A 405 22.23 -17.28 -16.58
CA THR A 405 20.77 -17.30 -16.65
C THR A 405 20.29 -15.93 -16.19
N GLU A 406 20.31 -14.92 -17.06
CA GLU A 406 19.93 -13.55 -16.72
C GLU A 406 18.43 -13.54 -16.35
N GLY A 407 18.14 -13.19 -15.09
CA GLY A 407 16.77 -13.01 -14.62
C GLY A 407 16.13 -11.81 -15.31
N MET A 408 14.83 -11.90 -15.62
CA MET A 408 14.09 -10.81 -16.25
C MET A 408 13.95 -9.64 -15.27
N ASP A 409 14.29 -8.43 -15.73
CA ASP A 409 14.13 -7.20 -14.95
C ASP A 409 12.65 -6.80 -14.84
N VAL A 410 12.15 -6.76 -13.60
CA VAL A 410 10.77 -6.35 -13.27
C VAL A 410 10.54 -4.89 -13.62
N TRP A 411 11.58 -4.07 -13.50
CA TRP A 411 11.48 -2.62 -13.58
C TRP A 411 11.86 -2.07 -14.96
N GLY A 412 12.21 -2.94 -15.91
CA GLY A 412 12.37 -2.60 -17.30
C GLY A 412 11.00 -2.42 -17.98
N ASN A 413 10.86 -2.95 -19.19
CA ASN A 413 9.66 -2.74 -20.01
C ASN A 413 8.48 -3.67 -19.65
N LEU A 414 8.61 -4.49 -18.60
CA LEU A 414 7.60 -5.47 -18.19
C LEU A 414 6.20 -4.86 -18.04
N PHE A 415 6.12 -3.70 -17.38
CA PHE A 415 4.85 -3.01 -17.12
C PHE A 415 4.43 -2.05 -18.24
N LEU A 416 5.30 -1.76 -19.21
CA LEU A 416 5.01 -0.80 -20.28
C LEU A 416 4.28 -1.44 -21.49
N GLY A 417 4.20 -2.77 -21.51
CA GLY A 417 3.39 -3.55 -22.43
C GLY A 417 3.94 -3.64 -23.85
N ASP A 418 4.11 -4.88 -24.34
CA ASP A 418 4.37 -5.17 -25.75
C ASP A 418 3.08 -4.91 -26.57
N GLY A 419 3.23 -4.31 -27.75
CA GLY A 419 2.24 -3.42 -28.40
C GLY A 419 0.82 -3.95 -28.72
N ARG A 420 0.45 -5.18 -28.37
CA ARG A 420 -0.89 -5.77 -28.65
C ARG A 420 -1.89 -5.64 -27.50
N ILE A 421 -1.46 -5.80 -26.23
CA ILE A 421 -2.34 -5.62 -25.05
C ILE A 421 -2.58 -4.12 -24.81
N GLY A 422 -1.54 -3.30 -24.99
CA GLY A 422 -1.64 -1.85 -24.92
C GLY A 422 -2.62 -1.26 -25.95
N GLN A 423 -2.85 -1.93 -27.09
CA GLN A 423 -3.75 -1.43 -28.13
C GLN A 423 -5.24 -1.57 -27.78
N GLN A 424 -5.62 -2.59 -27.01
CA GLN A 424 -6.99 -2.73 -26.51
C GLN A 424 -7.25 -1.79 -25.32
N VAL A 425 -6.29 -1.66 -24.41
CA VAL A 425 -6.38 -0.74 -23.25
C VAL A 425 -6.49 0.72 -23.70
N ARG A 426 -5.75 1.13 -24.74
CA ARG A 426 -5.75 2.50 -25.30
C ARG A 426 -7.11 2.98 -25.84
N ASN A 427 -8.04 2.07 -26.13
CA ASN A 427 -9.30 2.40 -26.78
C ASN A 427 -10.50 2.47 -25.83
N VAL A 428 -10.31 2.16 -24.54
CA VAL A 428 -11.43 2.17 -23.61
C VAL A 428 -11.70 3.60 -23.11
N THR A 429 -12.90 4.08 -23.38
CA THR A 429 -13.42 5.38 -22.94
C THR A 429 -14.78 5.18 -22.28
N TRP A 430 -15.17 6.11 -21.42
CA TRP A 430 -16.52 6.08 -20.84
C TRP A 430 -17.60 6.35 -21.92
N PRO A 431 -18.76 5.65 -21.93
CA PRO A 431 -19.17 4.58 -21.02
C PRO A 431 -18.52 3.22 -21.36
N CYS A 432 -18.04 2.54 -20.32
CA CYS A 432 -17.49 1.19 -20.41
C CYS A 432 -18.14 0.26 -19.38
N THR A 433 -17.90 -1.04 -19.51
CA THR A 433 -18.33 -2.02 -18.50
C THR A 433 -17.50 -1.90 -17.22
N TYR A 434 -18.05 -2.40 -16.11
CA TYR A 434 -17.33 -2.45 -14.83
C TYR A 434 -16.04 -3.27 -14.93
N LYS A 435 -16.07 -4.40 -15.66
CA LYS A 435 -14.90 -5.25 -15.88
C LYS A 435 -13.80 -4.52 -16.65
N GLU A 436 -14.14 -3.82 -17.72
CA GLU A 436 -13.16 -3.02 -18.49
C GLU A 436 -12.53 -1.94 -17.61
N ALA A 437 -13.32 -1.23 -16.80
CA ALA A 437 -12.80 -0.24 -15.86
C ALA A 437 -11.85 -0.87 -14.83
N ALA A 438 -12.23 -2.03 -14.26
CA ALA A 438 -11.43 -2.76 -13.28
C ALA A 438 -10.11 -3.27 -13.86
N GLU A 439 -10.12 -3.78 -15.10
CA GLU A 439 -8.92 -4.25 -15.81
C GLU A 439 -7.93 -3.11 -16.05
N ILE A 440 -8.39 -1.97 -16.56
CA ILE A 440 -7.53 -0.83 -16.87
C ILE A 440 -6.88 -0.27 -15.61
N LEU A 441 -7.65 -0.10 -14.53
CA LEU A 441 -7.13 0.40 -13.26
C LEU A 441 -6.16 -0.61 -12.63
N SER A 442 -6.43 -1.91 -12.74
CA SER A 442 -5.54 -2.96 -12.27
C SER A 442 -4.21 -3.00 -13.04
N ASP A 443 -4.25 -2.79 -14.37
CA ASP A 443 -3.06 -2.74 -15.23
C ASP A 443 -2.24 -1.46 -14.99
N ALA A 444 -2.90 -0.35 -14.67
CA ALA A 444 -2.26 0.92 -14.37
C ALA A 444 -1.56 0.93 -12.99
N ALA A 445 -2.07 0.17 -12.02
CA ALA A 445 -1.51 0.11 -10.66
C ALA A 445 0.02 -0.15 -10.59
N PRO A 446 0.60 -1.16 -11.28
CA PRO A 446 2.05 -1.38 -11.27
C PRO A 446 2.83 -0.30 -12.04
N VAL A 447 2.24 0.34 -13.05
CA VAL A 447 2.90 1.44 -13.81
C VAL A 447 3.11 2.67 -12.91
N LYS A 448 2.14 2.97 -12.03
CA LYS A 448 2.34 3.94 -10.95
C LYS A 448 3.55 3.57 -10.10
N VAL A 449 3.63 2.32 -9.63
CA VAL A 449 4.76 1.88 -8.78
C VAL A 449 6.09 2.01 -9.53
N LEU A 450 6.10 1.72 -10.84
CA LEU A 450 7.27 1.87 -11.70
C LEU A 450 7.74 3.33 -11.77
N LEU A 451 6.83 4.32 -11.87
CA LEU A 451 7.23 5.74 -11.85
C LEU A 451 7.94 6.09 -10.54
N PHE A 452 7.38 5.72 -9.38
CA PHE A 452 8.04 5.93 -8.09
C PHE A 452 9.40 5.22 -8.02
N ARG A 453 9.52 4.02 -8.59
CA ARG A 453 10.80 3.30 -8.68
C ARG A 453 11.82 4.08 -9.52
N ARG A 454 11.43 4.64 -10.66
CA ARG A 454 12.31 5.46 -11.51
C ARG A 454 12.77 6.74 -10.81
N VAL A 455 11.86 7.41 -10.11
CA VAL A 455 12.21 8.57 -9.27
C VAL A 455 13.18 8.19 -8.16
N GLY A 456 12.91 7.12 -7.41
CA GLY A 456 13.80 6.64 -6.34
C GLY A 456 15.18 6.19 -6.84
N ARG A 457 15.25 5.59 -8.04
CA ARG A 457 16.53 5.28 -8.71
C ARG A 457 17.31 6.55 -9.01
N LEU A 458 16.67 7.56 -9.60
CA LEU A 458 17.29 8.85 -9.90
C LEU A 458 17.81 9.53 -8.63
N GLN A 459 17.00 9.56 -7.56
CA GLN A 459 17.42 10.06 -6.24
C GLN A 459 18.64 9.28 -5.69
N THR A 460 18.67 7.96 -5.87
CA THR A 460 19.80 7.13 -5.44
C THR A 460 21.06 7.39 -6.27
N LEU A 461 20.94 7.62 -7.58
CA LEU A 461 22.06 8.00 -8.45
C LEU A 461 22.68 9.33 -8.01
N ILE A 462 21.83 10.33 -7.69
CA ILE A 462 22.25 11.62 -7.16
C ILE A 462 23.01 11.43 -5.83
N TYR A 463 22.42 10.70 -4.88
CA TYR A 463 23.03 10.45 -3.58
C TYR A 463 24.39 9.72 -3.69
N ARG A 464 24.53 8.79 -4.64
CA ARG A 464 25.76 8.04 -4.87
C ARG A 464 26.82 8.80 -5.69
N GLY A 465 26.53 10.02 -6.12
CA GLY A 465 27.45 10.79 -6.96
C GLY A 465 27.69 10.15 -8.33
N ALA A 466 26.64 9.58 -8.94
CA ALA A 466 26.73 9.03 -10.28
C ALA A 466 27.11 10.10 -11.32
N GLY A 467 27.73 9.69 -12.42
CA GLY A 467 28.11 10.60 -13.50
C GLY A 467 26.91 11.19 -14.25
N PRO A 468 27.09 12.32 -14.97
CA PRO A 468 26.01 12.99 -15.69
C PRO A 468 25.27 12.12 -16.70
N GLU A 469 25.97 11.17 -17.33
CA GLU A 469 25.37 10.22 -18.27
C GLU A 469 24.28 9.38 -17.58
N CYS A 470 24.60 8.78 -16.42
CA CYS A 470 23.69 7.89 -15.71
C CYS A 470 22.50 8.67 -15.15
N VAL A 471 22.73 9.92 -14.73
CA VAL A 471 21.66 10.83 -14.27
C VAL A 471 20.70 11.13 -15.42
N GLU A 472 21.21 11.50 -16.60
CA GLU A 472 20.37 11.80 -17.77
C GLU A 472 19.66 10.57 -18.34
N GLU A 473 20.28 9.39 -18.26
CA GLU A 473 19.61 8.11 -18.54
C GLU A 473 18.46 7.86 -17.56
N GLY A 474 18.69 8.01 -16.26
CA GLY A 474 17.65 7.87 -15.24
C GLY A 474 16.48 8.84 -15.44
N ILE A 475 16.76 10.07 -15.88
CA ILE A 475 15.75 11.07 -16.25
C ILE A 475 14.92 10.59 -17.46
N ARG A 476 15.59 10.14 -18.52
CA ARG A 476 14.93 9.63 -19.73
C ARG A 476 14.01 8.45 -19.41
N ASP A 477 14.47 7.50 -18.61
CA ASP A 477 13.70 6.34 -18.18
C ASP A 477 12.45 6.74 -17.39
N ALA A 478 12.54 7.77 -16.53
CA ALA A 478 11.38 8.28 -15.80
C ALA A 478 10.36 8.95 -16.73
N PHE A 479 10.82 9.74 -17.71
CA PHE A 479 9.95 10.38 -18.70
C PHE A 479 9.31 9.40 -19.67
N GLU A 480 9.96 8.29 -19.99
CA GLU A 480 9.36 7.21 -20.79
C GLU A 480 8.12 6.64 -20.11
N VAL A 481 8.22 6.34 -18.80
CA VAL A 481 7.08 5.86 -18.00
C VAL A 481 5.97 6.92 -17.94
N TYR A 482 6.34 8.19 -17.73
CA TYR A 482 5.38 9.30 -17.70
C TYR A 482 4.62 9.44 -19.04
N GLY A 483 5.34 9.39 -20.17
CA GLY A 483 4.76 9.47 -21.50
C GLY A 483 3.85 8.29 -21.84
N GLN A 484 4.26 7.07 -21.47
CA GLN A 484 3.46 5.86 -21.71
C GLN A 484 2.16 5.89 -20.92
N TRP A 485 2.18 6.35 -19.66
CA TRP A 485 0.97 6.52 -18.87
C TRP A 485 -0.01 7.49 -19.52
N ASN A 486 0.47 8.68 -19.92
CA ASN A 486 -0.38 9.70 -20.54
C ASN A 486 -1.04 9.18 -21.82
N THR A 487 -0.31 8.38 -22.60
CA THR A 487 -0.80 7.77 -23.84
C THR A 487 -1.79 6.61 -23.59
N THR A 488 -1.60 5.85 -22.50
CA THR A 488 -2.32 4.57 -22.30
C THR A 488 -3.48 4.68 -21.32
N TYR A 489 -3.30 5.42 -20.22
CA TYR A 489 -4.27 5.52 -19.12
C TYR A 489 -4.80 6.93 -18.91
N GLY A 490 -4.05 7.96 -19.32
CA GLY A 490 -4.39 9.37 -19.07
C GLY A 490 -5.80 9.74 -19.56
N ARG A 491 -6.18 9.29 -20.77
CA ARG A 491 -7.52 9.55 -21.31
C ARG A 491 -8.64 8.93 -20.46
N PHE A 492 -8.46 7.70 -20.01
CA PHE A 492 -9.43 6.99 -19.18
C PHE A 492 -9.62 7.69 -17.83
N ILE A 493 -8.53 8.12 -17.19
CA ILE A 493 -8.60 8.88 -15.92
C ILE A 493 -9.36 10.20 -16.10
N ILE A 494 -9.13 10.92 -17.21
CA ILE A 494 -9.87 12.15 -17.53
C ILE A 494 -11.38 11.85 -17.70
N ASP A 495 -11.72 10.77 -18.42
CA ASP A 495 -13.11 10.35 -18.59
C ASP A 495 -13.75 9.98 -17.24
N CYS A 496 -12.99 9.35 -16.32
CA CYS A 496 -13.44 9.05 -14.97
C CYS A 496 -13.75 10.30 -14.14
N ILE A 497 -12.91 11.33 -14.24
CA ILE A 497 -13.12 12.62 -13.57
C ILE A 497 -14.37 13.30 -14.13
N ALA A 498 -14.52 13.34 -15.46
CA ALA A 498 -15.64 13.99 -16.13
C ALA A 498 -17.00 13.33 -15.85
N HIS A 499 -17.02 12.05 -15.52
CA HIS A 499 -18.24 11.27 -15.30
C HIS A 499 -18.33 10.68 -13.88
N HIS A 500 -17.62 11.25 -12.90
CA HIS A 500 -17.50 10.72 -11.54
C HIS A 500 -18.82 10.19 -10.97
N ASP A 501 -19.88 11.01 -10.96
CA ASP A 501 -21.19 10.68 -10.37
C ASP A 501 -21.93 9.52 -11.06
N LYS A 502 -21.50 9.11 -12.27
CA LYS A 502 -22.12 8.02 -13.05
C LYS A 502 -21.35 6.70 -12.91
N ILE A 503 -20.20 6.72 -12.26
CA ILE A 503 -19.29 5.58 -12.11
C ILE A 503 -19.60 4.86 -10.79
N PRO A 504 -19.51 3.52 -10.73
CA PRO A 504 -19.69 2.79 -9.48
C PRO A 504 -18.70 3.21 -8.39
N ALA A 505 -19.15 3.27 -7.13
CA ALA A 505 -18.37 3.79 -6.00
C ALA A 505 -16.99 3.12 -5.82
N ARG A 506 -16.88 1.80 -6.06
CA ARG A 506 -15.57 1.11 -6.02
C ARG A 506 -14.60 1.64 -7.08
N ILE A 507 -15.08 1.81 -8.31
CA ILE A 507 -14.26 2.37 -9.40
C ILE A 507 -13.89 3.82 -9.09
N GLN A 508 -14.82 4.62 -8.53
CA GLN A 508 -14.54 5.97 -8.06
C GLN A 508 -13.35 5.99 -7.08
N SER A 509 -13.43 5.17 -6.02
CA SER A 509 -12.35 5.01 -5.04
C SER A 509 -11.03 4.61 -5.72
N TRP A 510 -11.03 3.58 -6.56
CA TRP A 510 -9.82 3.07 -7.19
C TRP A 510 -9.10 4.08 -8.07
N TYR A 511 -9.82 4.77 -8.97
CA TYR A 511 -9.18 5.70 -9.89
C TYR A 511 -8.68 6.96 -9.16
N ILE A 512 -9.42 7.46 -8.16
CA ILE A 512 -9.04 8.65 -7.41
C ILE A 512 -7.71 8.44 -6.70
N ILE A 513 -7.59 7.32 -5.99
CA ILE A 513 -6.36 6.98 -5.29
C ILE A 513 -5.22 6.80 -6.27
N LEU A 514 -5.45 5.98 -7.31
CA LEU A 514 -4.43 5.66 -8.29
C LEU A 514 -3.89 6.93 -8.96
N ALA A 515 -4.78 7.82 -9.39
CA ALA A 515 -4.43 9.08 -10.03
C ALA A 515 -3.75 10.06 -9.07
N ALA A 516 -4.25 10.22 -7.84
CA ALA A 516 -3.64 11.08 -6.83
C ALA A 516 -2.20 10.66 -6.51
N HIS A 517 -1.95 9.34 -6.40
CA HIS A 517 -0.60 8.81 -6.20
C HIS A 517 0.27 8.99 -7.44
N TRP A 518 -0.25 8.75 -8.64
CA TRP A 518 0.47 8.99 -9.90
C TRP A 518 0.96 10.44 -10.01
N HIS A 519 0.07 11.41 -9.78
CA HIS A 519 0.41 12.82 -9.87
C HIS A 519 1.40 13.26 -8.78
N LEU A 520 1.36 12.66 -7.58
CA LEU A 520 2.42 12.86 -6.59
C LEU A 520 3.78 12.37 -7.10
N GLY A 521 3.84 11.18 -7.72
CA GLY A 521 5.07 10.66 -8.32
C GLY A 521 5.65 11.59 -9.39
N ALA A 522 4.80 12.20 -10.21
CA ALA A 522 5.21 13.19 -11.21
C ALA A 522 5.70 14.51 -10.59
N ILE A 523 5.09 14.97 -9.48
CA ILE A 523 5.59 16.12 -8.73
C ILE A 523 6.97 15.81 -8.12
N LEU A 524 7.16 14.62 -7.54
CA LEU A 524 8.47 14.19 -7.01
C LEU A 524 9.54 14.10 -8.11
N LEU A 525 9.16 13.68 -9.32
CA LEU A 525 10.04 13.74 -10.49
C LEU A 525 10.44 15.18 -10.79
N ALA A 526 9.49 16.13 -10.82
CA ALA A 526 9.78 17.54 -11.04
C ALA A 526 10.73 18.13 -9.99
N ASP A 527 10.52 17.78 -8.72
CA ASP A 527 11.38 18.22 -7.61
C ASP A 527 12.80 17.65 -7.76
N THR A 528 12.91 16.36 -8.11
CA THR A 528 14.21 15.70 -8.34
C THR A 528 14.96 16.31 -9.53
N LEU A 529 14.25 16.69 -10.61
CA LEU A 529 14.83 17.40 -11.75
C LEU A 529 15.36 18.77 -11.38
N GLU A 530 14.61 19.52 -10.56
CA GLU A 530 15.07 20.82 -10.09
C GLU A 530 16.36 20.69 -9.27
N ASP A 531 16.47 19.67 -8.42
CA ASP A 531 17.68 19.43 -7.64
C ASP A 531 18.87 19.05 -8.54
N VAL A 532 18.66 18.23 -9.59
CA VAL A 532 19.69 17.93 -10.61
C VAL A 532 20.16 19.20 -11.32
N ASP A 533 19.23 20.04 -11.77
CA ASP A 533 19.53 21.25 -12.54
C ASP A 533 20.17 22.35 -11.68
N ARG A 534 19.76 22.45 -10.41
CA ARG A 534 20.34 23.38 -9.43
C ARG A 534 21.76 22.98 -9.03
N ALA A 535 22.02 21.67 -8.91
CA ALA A 535 23.34 21.14 -8.56
C ALA A 535 24.25 20.87 -9.77
N HIS A 536 23.78 21.15 -11.00
CA HIS A 536 24.52 20.88 -12.25
C HIS A 536 25.04 19.44 -12.36
N LEU A 537 24.21 18.46 -11.96
CA LEU A 537 24.59 17.04 -11.95
C LEU A 537 24.40 16.35 -13.32
N GLY A 538 23.54 16.91 -14.17
CA GLY A 538 23.28 16.43 -15.53
C GLY A 538 24.16 17.10 -16.59
N HIS A 539 23.92 16.78 -17.86
CA HIS A 539 24.60 17.45 -18.97
C HIS A 539 24.05 18.87 -19.17
N GLU A 540 24.94 19.86 -19.37
CA GLU A 540 24.51 21.26 -19.53
C GLU A 540 23.58 21.45 -20.73
N THR A 541 23.77 20.71 -21.83
CA THR A 541 22.85 20.72 -22.99
C THR A 541 21.43 20.29 -22.62
N ASN A 542 21.31 19.28 -21.77
CA ASN A 542 20.02 18.75 -21.33
C ASN A 542 19.36 19.73 -20.36
N ARG A 543 20.14 20.30 -19.42
CA ARG A 543 19.70 21.37 -18.53
C ARG A 543 19.19 22.59 -19.30
N GLU A 544 19.94 23.08 -20.28
CA GLU A 544 19.50 24.19 -21.15
C GLU A 544 18.20 23.84 -21.88
N SER A 545 18.06 22.61 -22.38
CA SER A 545 16.83 22.15 -23.02
C SER A 545 15.64 22.19 -22.05
N ARG A 546 15.82 21.68 -20.82
CA ARG A 546 14.79 21.68 -19.77
C ARG A 546 14.38 23.10 -19.37
N LEU A 547 15.34 24.02 -19.28
CA LEU A 547 15.10 25.44 -18.99
C LEU A 547 14.35 26.13 -20.13
N ARG A 548 14.70 25.84 -21.40
CA ARG A 548 14.00 26.40 -22.56
C ARG A 548 12.57 25.90 -22.69
N SER A 549 12.30 24.65 -22.32
CA SER A 549 10.96 24.05 -22.37
C SER A 549 10.12 24.29 -21.11
N ASP A 550 10.73 24.87 -20.06
CA ASP A 550 10.12 25.06 -18.73
C ASP A 550 9.45 23.77 -18.17
N VAL A 551 10.09 22.62 -18.43
CA VAL A 551 9.45 21.30 -18.20
C VAL A 551 9.10 21.08 -16.73
N ILE A 552 9.90 21.61 -15.81
CA ILE A 552 9.69 21.46 -14.36
C ILE A 552 8.42 22.22 -13.94
N ALA A 553 8.24 23.46 -14.41
CA ALA A 553 7.06 24.25 -14.05
C ALA A 553 5.79 23.69 -14.70
N VAL A 554 5.87 23.23 -15.95
CA VAL A 554 4.77 22.55 -16.66
C VAL A 554 4.37 21.30 -15.90
N LEU A 555 5.33 20.42 -15.57
CA LEU A 555 5.07 19.17 -14.87
C LEU A 555 4.41 19.41 -13.51
N ARG A 556 4.92 20.38 -12.72
CA ARG A 556 4.29 20.77 -11.44
C ARG A 556 2.89 21.30 -11.63
N HIS A 557 2.66 22.16 -12.61
CA HIS A 557 1.37 22.79 -12.82
C HIS A 557 0.30 21.81 -13.26
N GLU A 558 0.58 20.99 -14.27
CA GLU A 558 -0.37 20.02 -14.81
C GLU A 558 -0.78 19.00 -13.74
N ASN A 559 0.20 18.47 -12.99
CA ASN A 559 -0.07 17.47 -11.97
C ASN A 559 -0.79 18.08 -10.75
N ALA A 560 -0.45 19.32 -10.34
CA ALA A 560 -1.19 20.02 -9.28
C ALA A 560 -2.63 20.35 -9.71
N ALA A 561 -2.85 20.75 -10.97
CA ALA A 561 -4.18 20.99 -11.52
C ALA A 561 -5.01 19.70 -11.53
N ALA A 562 -4.43 18.58 -12.00
CA ALA A 562 -5.11 17.29 -11.99
C ALA A 562 -5.49 16.82 -10.58
N ILE A 563 -4.61 17.01 -9.58
CA ILE A 563 -4.93 16.73 -8.17
C ILE A 563 -6.10 17.61 -7.68
N SER A 564 -6.16 18.89 -8.06
CA SER A 564 -7.30 19.75 -7.71
C SER A 564 -8.61 19.33 -8.39
N ASP A 565 -8.55 18.76 -9.60
CA ASP A 565 -9.72 18.22 -10.30
C ASP A 565 -10.22 16.94 -9.63
N ILE A 566 -9.30 16.08 -9.15
CA ILE A 566 -9.61 14.91 -8.32
C ILE A 566 -10.28 15.32 -7.00
N ALA A 567 -9.73 16.36 -6.33
CA ALA A 567 -10.33 16.91 -5.12
C ALA A 567 -11.75 17.41 -5.40
N GLN A 568 -11.93 18.16 -6.49
CA GLN A 568 -13.23 18.70 -6.87
C GLN A 568 -14.29 17.62 -7.13
N CYS A 569 -14.00 16.59 -7.93
CA CYS A 569 -15.01 15.58 -8.25
C CYS A 569 -15.39 14.76 -7.00
N SER A 570 -14.42 14.51 -6.12
CA SER A 570 -14.65 13.76 -4.88
C SER A 570 -15.52 14.51 -3.86
N LEU A 571 -15.41 15.85 -3.81
CA LEU A 571 -16.20 16.70 -2.91
C LEU A 571 -17.63 16.93 -3.42
N ARG A 572 -17.87 16.88 -4.75
CA ARG A 572 -19.19 17.13 -5.35
C ARG A 572 -20.25 16.08 -5.00
N GLY A 573 -19.84 14.90 -4.53
CA GLY A 573 -20.74 13.83 -4.07
C GLY A 573 -21.66 14.24 -2.90
N GLU A 574 -21.38 15.36 -2.22
CA GLU A 574 -22.16 15.81 -1.05
C GLU A 574 -23.50 16.51 -1.40
N ALA A 575 -23.68 17.02 -2.63
CA ALA A 575 -24.64 18.12 -2.83
C ALA A 575 -25.98 17.82 -3.55
N GLN A 576 -26.17 16.69 -4.25
CA GLN A 576 -27.30 16.63 -5.22
C GLN A 576 -28.29 15.47 -5.19
N TYR A 577 -28.04 14.32 -4.57
CA TYR A 577 -29.08 13.26 -4.44
C TYR A 577 -28.80 12.40 -3.20
N PRO A 578 -29.82 11.80 -2.53
CA PRO A 578 -29.55 10.82 -1.48
C PRO A 578 -28.70 9.69 -2.07
N PRO A 579 -27.68 9.19 -1.34
CA PRO A 579 -26.68 8.29 -1.90
C PRO A 579 -27.37 7.01 -2.39
N ARG A 580 -27.27 6.79 -3.69
CA ARG A 580 -27.44 5.47 -4.29
C ARG A 580 -26.16 4.62 -4.16
N ASN A 581 -25.20 5.04 -3.32
CA ASN A 581 -23.99 4.29 -2.99
C ASN A 581 -24.31 3.24 -1.92
N GLN A 582 -25.00 2.17 -2.31
CA GLN A 582 -25.05 0.97 -1.47
C GLN A 582 -23.74 0.20 -1.66
N GLY A 583 -22.75 0.40 -0.79
CA GLY A 583 -21.49 -0.32 -0.89
C GLY A 583 -20.51 -0.19 0.27
N PHE A 584 -20.27 1.03 0.76
CA PHE A 584 -19.26 1.32 1.79
C PHE A 584 -19.87 1.59 3.17
N HIS A 585 -19.05 1.50 4.22
CA HIS A 585 -19.36 1.91 5.58
C HIS A 585 -19.56 3.42 5.67
N ASP A 586 -20.49 3.88 6.53
CA ASP A 586 -20.91 5.28 6.63
C ASP A 586 -19.73 6.26 6.88
N ASP A 587 -18.71 5.83 7.63
CA ASP A 587 -17.49 6.62 7.88
C ASP A 587 -16.55 6.79 6.67
N ILE A 588 -16.74 5.99 5.62
CA ILE A 588 -15.95 5.98 4.38
C ILE A 588 -16.77 6.52 3.19
N ASP A 589 -18.09 6.40 3.22
CA ASP A 589 -18.97 6.75 2.08
C ASP A 589 -19.13 8.27 1.84
N ARG A 590 -18.59 9.13 2.73
CA ARG A 590 -18.74 10.60 2.62
C ARG A 590 -18.03 11.21 1.40
N ALA A 591 -16.87 10.66 1.01
CA ALA A 591 -16.13 11.07 -0.17
C ALA A 591 -15.27 9.91 -0.67
N ALA A 592 -15.15 9.76 -1.99
CA ALA A 592 -14.50 8.58 -2.58
C ALA A 592 -13.02 8.41 -2.18
N PHE A 593 -12.31 9.49 -1.83
CA PHE A 593 -10.95 9.41 -1.31
C PHE A 593 -10.84 8.96 0.15
N LEU A 594 -11.94 8.94 0.93
CA LEU A 594 -11.92 8.44 2.31
C LEU A 594 -11.75 6.92 2.38
N ALA A 595 -11.94 6.22 1.26
CA ALA A 595 -11.60 4.82 1.14
C ALA A 595 -10.08 4.59 1.09
N GLU A 596 -9.24 5.63 1.00
CA GLU A 596 -7.79 5.50 0.91
C GLU A 596 -7.16 4.88 2.17
N PRO A 597 -6.59 3.65 2.10
CA PRO A 597 -5.97 3.02 3.26
C PRO A 597 -4.65 3.69 3.68
N TRP A 598 -3.95 4.35 2.76
CA TRP A 598 -2.66 5.00 2.99
C TRP A 598 -2.78 6.52 2.86
N THR A 599 -3.55 7.11 3.77
CA THR A 599 -3.89 8.54 3.79
C THR A 599 -2.67 9.48 3.70
N ALA A 600 -1.50 9.07 4.19
CA ALA A 600 -0.26 9.86 4.12
C ALA A 600 0.14 10.24 2.67
N VAL A 601 -0.03 9.34 1.71
CA VAL A 601 0.32 9.61 0.29
C VAL A 601 -0.64 10.63 -0.30
N LEU A 602 -1.94 10.49 -0.03
CA LEU A 602 -2.97 11.42 -0.48
C LEU A 602 -2.81 12.80 0.16
N ILE A 603 -2.55 12.87 1.48
CA ILE A 603 -2.29 14.12 2.19
C ILE A 603 -1.09 14.83 1.58
N ARG A 604 0.01 14.11 1.32
CA ARG A 604 1.21 14.68 0.68
C ARG A 604 0.91 15.16 -0.74
N SER A 605 0.14 14.41 -1.52
CA SER A 605 -0.30 14.79 -2.86
C SER A 605 -1.07 16.12 -2.86
N LEU A 606 -2.11 16.22 -2.03
CA LEU A 606 -2.92 17.43 -1.87
C LEU A 606 -2.10 18.62 -1.32
N THR A 607 -1.20 18.36 -0.38
CA THR A 607 -0.33 19.40 0.22
C THR A 607 0.64 19.96 -0.81
N CYS A 608 1.28 19.10 -1.61
CA CYS A 608 2.18 19.52 -2.67
C CYS A 608 1.44 20.30 -3.76
N ALA A 609 0.28 19.81 -4.22
CA ALA A 609 -0.55 20.50 -5.21
C ALA A 609 -1.00 21.87 -4.71
N GLY A 610 -1.56 21.93 -3.48
CA GLY A 610 -1.97 23.17 -2.84
C GLY A 610 -0.83 24.17 -2.70
N SER A 611 0.37 23.71 -2.31
CA SER A 611 1.56 24.57 -2.21
C SER A 611 2.01 25.12 -3.57
N ILE A 612 1.99 24.30 -4.63
CA ILE A 612 2.31 24.72 -6.00
C ILE A 612 1.32 25.78 -6.49
N LEU A 613 0.02 25.55 -6.28
CA LEU A 613 -1.05 26.47 -6.68
C LEU A 613 -1.02 27.77 -5.86
N LEU A 614 -0.78 27.68 -4.55
CA LEU A 614 -0.63 28.82 -3.66
C LEU A 614 0.49 29.75 -4.12
N ARG A 615 1.63 29.20 -4.57
CA ARG A 615 2.74 30.02 -5.10
C ARG A 615 2.34 30.86 -6.33
N LYS A 616 1.38 30.39 -7.13
CA LYS A 616 0.85 31.07 -8.33
C LYS A 616 -0.22 32.13 -8.04
N VAL A 617 -0.72 32.23 -6.80
CA VAL A 617 -1.62 33.31 -6.40
C VAL A 617 -0.83 34.60 -6.25
N ASP A 618 -1.17 35.62 -7.03
CA ASP A 618 -0.55 36.94 -7.00
C ASP A 618 -1.01 37.76 -5.78
N ILE A 619 -0.15 38.66 -5.30
CA ILE A 619 -0.37 39.50 -4.11
C ILE A 619 -1.14 40.80 -4.46
N SER A 620 -1.24 41.18 -5.75
CA SER A 620 -1.72 42.51 -6.13
C SER A 620 -3.23 42.55 -6.41
N SER A 621 -3.99 43.18 -5.52
CA SER A 621 -5.42 43.56 -5.66
C SER A 621 -5.68 44.69 -6.68
N HIS A 622 -4.83 44.88 -7.70
CA HIS A 622 -4.90 46.02 -8.63
C HIS A 622 -4.90 45.63 -10.12
N SER A 623 -5.46 44.47 -10.46
CA SER A 623 -5.89 44.18 -11.84
C SER A 623 -7.31 44.69 -12.05
N ILE A 624 -7.41 45.92 -12.53
CA ILE A 624 -8.64 46.51 -13.07
C ILE A 624 -9.15 45.59 -14.19
N HIS A 625 -10.32 44.97 -13.98
CA HIS A 625 -11.14 44.25 -14.95
C HIS A 625 -10.38 43.45 -16.04
N LEU A 626 -10.00 42.20 -15.71
CA LEU A 626 -9.85 41.15 -16.72
C LEU A 626 -10.94 40.08 -16.50
N PRO A 627 -11.55 39.56 -17.58
CA PRO A 627 -12.76 38.73 -17.52
C PRO A 627 -12.44 37.29 -17.09
N GLN A 628 -13.29 36.69 -16.24
CA GLN A 628 -13.57 35.24 -15.93
C GLN A 628 -12.45 34.16 -15.95
N ASN A 629 -11.24 34.45 -16.42
CA ASN A 629 -10.10 33.58 -16.65
C ASN A 629 -8.81 34.26 -16.15
N ASP A 630 -8.85 34.86 -14.95
CA ASP A 630 -7.61 35.30 -14.30
C ASP A 630 -6.87 34.04 -13.81
N PRO A 631 -5.66 33.75 -14.31
CA PRO A 631 -4.89 32.58 -13.89
C PRO A 631 -4.57 32.58 -12.39
N SER A 632 -4.49 33.75 -11.75
CA SER A 632 -4.32 33.87 -10.30
C SER A 632 -5.57 33.42 -9.54
N GLU A 633 -6.76 33.81 -10.01
CA GLU A 633 -8.04 33.38 -9.42
C GLU A 633 -8.33 31.90 -9.69
N ASP A 634 -7.95 31.34 -10.85
CA ASP A 634 -8.02 29.89 -11.07
C ASP A 634 -7.07 29.14 -10.11
N ALA A 635 -5.83 29.61 -9.94
CA ALA A 635 -4.89 29.04 -9.00
C ALA A 635 -5.42 29.10 -7.55
N ARG A 636 -6.03 30.22 -7.16
CA ARG A 636 -6.70 30.38 -5.86
C ARG A 636 -7.84 29.39 -5.70
N ARG A 637 -8.74 29.29 -6.67
CA ARG A 637 -9.86 28.32 -6.67
C ARG A 637 -9.37 26.89 -6.52
N ARG A 638 -8.36 26.49 -7.32
CA ARG A 638 -7.77 25.15 -7.26
C ARG A 638 -7.07 24.89 -5.92
N CYS A 639 -6.39 25.88 -5.36
CA CYS A 639 -5.80 25.77 -4.03
C CYS A 639 -6.87 25.54 -2.95
N MET A 640 -8.01 26.25 -3.02
CA MET A 640 -9.14 26.03 -2.09
C MET A 640 -9.68 24.60 -2.20
N LEU A 641 -9.80 24.04 -3.41
CA LEU A 641 -10.23 22.65 -3.59
C LEU A 641 -9.30 21.65 -2.89
N CYS A 642 -7.98 21.88 -2.93
CA CYS A 642 -7.02 21.06 -2.18
C CYS A 642 -7.18 21.22 -0.66
N ILE A 643 -7.44 22.46 -0.19
CA ILE A 643 -7.69 22.75 1.23
C ILE A 643 -8.97 22.04 1.69
N ASP A 644 -10.07 22.16 0.96
CA ASP A 644 -11.36 21.55 1.31
C ASP A 644 -11.25 20.02 1.38
N ALA A 645 -10.52 19.40 0.44
CA ALA A 645 -10.24 17.96 0.49
C ALA A 645 -9.37 17.57 1.70
N LEU A 646 -8.35 18.37 2.05
CA LEU A 646 -7.56 18.15 3.25
C LEU A 646 -8.37 18.36 4.54
N GLN A 647 -9.32 19.28 4.57
CA GLN A 647 -10.23 19.47 5.69
C GLN A 647 -11.17 18.28 5.85
N CYS A 648 -11.70 17.75 4.75
CA CYS A 648 -12.51 16.53 4.76
C CYS A 648 -11.72 15.32 5.29
N LEU A 649 -10.45 15.17 4.89
CA LEU A 649 -9.53 14.18 5.48
C LEU A 649 -9.14 14.50 6.93
N GLY A 650 -9.16 15.77 7.32
CA GLY A 650 -8.83 16.27 8.65
C GLY A 650 -9.72 15.71 9.76
N ASP A 651 -10.96 15.32 9.43
CA ASP A 651 -11.85 14.60 10.34
C ASP A 651 -11.27 13.25 10.79
N LYS A 652 -10.30 12.69 10.04
CA LYS A 652 -9.72 11.35 10.22
C LYS A 652 -8.19 11.36 10.41
N SER A 653 -7.53 12.49 10.15
CA SER A 653 -6.08 12.62 10.19
C SER A 653 -5.67 14.01 10.68
N ASP A 654 -5.01 14.05 11.84
CA ASP A 654 -4.44 15.30 12.38
C ASP A 654 -3.45 15.95 11.41
N MET A 655 -2.72 15.13 10.64
CA MET A 655 -1.77 15.58 9.65
C MET A 655 -2.46 16.27 8.46
N ALA A 656 -3.62 15.76 8.04
CA ALA A 656 -4.45 16.40 7.01
C ALA A 656 -5.03 17.73 7.52
N ALA A 657 -5.52 17.76 8.77
CA ALA A 657 -6.04 18.98 9.40
C ALA A 657 -4.96 20.07 9.50
N LEU A 658 -3.74 19.71 9.91
CA LEU A 658 -2.60 20.63 9.97
C LEU A 658 -2.20 21.14 8.58
N ALA A 659 -2.18 20.25 7.58
CA ALA A 659 -1.89 20.64 6.19
C ALA A 659 -2.92 21.63 5.64
N ALA A 660 -4.21 21.36 5.87
CA ALA A 660 -5.30 22.26 5.51
C ALA A 660 -5.15 23.64 6.18
N GLN A 661 -4.88 23.66 7.49
CA GLN A 661 -4.70 24.91 8.24
C GLN A 661 -3.54 25.71 7.69
N THR A 662 -2.39 25.07 7.47
CA THR A 662 -1.18 25.74 7.00
C THR A 662 -1.37 26.36 5.60
N LEU A 663 -2.01 25.62 4.68
CA LEU A 663 -2.33 26.15 3.35
C LEU A 663 -3.38 27.27 3.41
N SER A 664 -4.37 27.16 4.31
CA SER A 664 -5.38 28.19 4.53
C SER A 664 -4.76 29.50 5.03
N ASP A 665 -3.85 29.42 5.99
CA ASP A 665 -3.14 30.59 6.52
C ASP A 665 -2.25 31.22 5.45
N GLY A 666 -1.52 30.40 4.68
CA GLY A 666 -0.74 30.87 3.53
C GLY A 666 -1.59 31.57 2.46
N LEU A 667 -2.77 31.04 2.16
CA LEU A 667 -3.71 31.64 1.21
C LEU A 667 -4.25 32.98 1.72
N ARG A 668 -4.61 33.04 3.01
CA ARG A 668 -5.09 34.28 3.66
C ARG A 668 -4.03 35.38 3.61
N CYS A 669 -2.77 35.05 3.92
CA CYS A 669 -1.64 35.99 3.87
C CYS A 669 -1.39 36.58 2.48
N LYS A 670 -1.73 35.87 1.39
CA LYS A 670 -1.59 36.39 0.03
C LYS A 670 -2.76 37.26 -0.43
N THR A 671 -3.91 37.16 0.25
CA THR A 671 -5.15 37.86 -0.11
C THR A 671 -5.43 39.10 0.75
N GLN A 672 -4.62 39.32 1.79
CA GLN A 672 -4.59 40.55 2.59
C GLN A 672 -3.53 41.48 2.03
#